data_AF-A0A7X7VRG5-F1
#
_entry.id   AF-A0A7X7VRG5-F1
#
_cell.length_a   1.000
_cell.length_b   1.000
_cell.length_c   1.000
_cell.angle_alpha   90.00
_cell.angle_beta   90.00
_cell.angle_gamma   90.00
#
_symmetry.space_group_name_H-M   'P 1'
#
loop_
_entity.id
_entity.type
_entity.pdbx_description
1 polymer ?
#
loop_
_entity_poly.entity_id
_entity_poly.type
_entity_poly.pdbx_seq_one_letter_code
_entity_poly.pdbx_strand_id
1 'polypeptide(L)'
;MTGEVNPAHYLVLDVETNGLKAKEDDLLSISLYKPDDGRLFDRFLPLEKQDELNPRAAAIHGIRKSDLRGKKPLSQEEVNDLMDDFEMRERTVLTFGGRGFDERFLRQYFADHDLTGIEQMTFFDFQTMVHASPSRFFPASKNNLCRAFGILGVAETHTSANDCLLEWRLFKSMGGRHILVDGHGRVFKLQEGYIYPASYIDNYPRLRNYAGIPKRYVQTERTFELELSDEASRKMVKFPNNISGNALEHLIDSEMQAKEIDSREYLLANKMKLEYVGSFTGTAEEVPTEKKAGGAIALSSTAYEHAIAELERKGSFDSLITVLEKAKQGGDFISLLSKSDEAREQFITIRFSEEYDDLSKELARVLRYSLLTDAITESNLAVKPEIGPLIDYLKDLLGPSIMSQELVVNSMDNCLALCDLSSERAVIEIKTGQQGYDLSKCSNQLYYCSNSRPCYALHVEWGDSKQNTRFMVERVFFSEDRLHKPRHRSERSTRKYRIRHAVTDWRLSNLNGTPRECASSLWLEADEVKTAWEKADPSVAFQGVPSRGKRRETFESIVSWRKEHPTGTRLELADDCKIPVGEVEHWWFQAAMPMYGGSGSSDIPQFDDESIRNTINDLIDESNLYSGWTDEQILDLQKRTKELTLKAGIPTANLHWRLLQTPEQLEDSNKKSLVSDLRALENVCKEAICEGIQTLRIPLSLTRYKTRSYYMELNPAESRIAFETRNGQTSDTIEIMASGRKTALFNPEDKLYDKAMQLVGKRIVRAYIERPFDASEGQLVFAVANELISK
;
A
#
# COMPACT_ATOMS: atom_id res chain seq x y z
N MET A 1 31.37 -23.09 -13.08
CA MET A 1 31.11 -24.38 -13.78
C MET A 1 29.97 -24.17 -14.77
N THR A 2 30.26 -24.04 -16.07
CA THR A 2 29.24 -24.01 -17.13
C THR A 2 28.88 -25.45 -17.48
N GLY A 3 28.02 -26.07 -16.66
CA GLY A 3 27.44 -27.37 -16.96
C GLY A 3 26.24 -27.17 -17.87
N GLU A 4 26.31 -27.66 -19.10
CA GLU A 4 25.15 -27.71 -19.98
C GLU A 4 24.02 -28.50 -19.32
N VAL A 5 22.79 -27.96 -19.32
CA VAL A 5 21.64 -28.62 -18.70
C VAL A 5 21.29 -29.85 -19.53
N ASN A 6 21.58 -31.05 -19.01
CA ASN A 6 21.28 -32.31 -19.67
C ASN A 6 19.76 -32.62 -19.58
N PRO A 7 19.01 -32.65 -20.70
CA PRO A 7 17.57 -32.92 -20.70
C PRO A 7 17.18 -34.26 -20.06
N ALA A 8 18.05 -35.27 -20.13
CA ALA A 8 17.79 -36.61 -19.60
C ALA A 8 17.68 -36.67 -18.07
N HIS A 9 18.15 -35.64 -17.34
CA HIS A 9 18.09 -35.62 -15.87
C HIS A 9 16.80 -35.02 -15.32
N TYR A 10 15.96 -34.44 -16.18
CA TYR A 10 14.85 -33.61 -15.76
C TYR A 10 13.52 -34.09 -16.34
N LEU A 11 12.47 -33.76 -15.60
CA LEU A 11 11.08 -33.82 -15.99
C LEU A 11 10.45 -32.49 -15.59
N VAL A 12 9.55 -31.92 -16.39
CA VAL A 12 8.84 -30.68 -16.00
C VAL A 12 7.39 -30.99 -15.68
N LEU A 13 6.88 -30.42 -14.58
CA LEU A 13 5.53 -30.62 -14.10
C LEU A 13 4.89 -29.26 -13.79
N ASP A 14 3.68 -29.07 -14.30
CA ASP A 14 2.84 -27.92 -14.00
C ASP A 14 1.40 -28.38 -13.73
N VAL A 15 0.70 -27.64 -12.87
CA VAL A 15 -0.66 -27.94 -12.45
C VAL A 15 -1.57 -26.72 -12.48
N GLU A 16 -2.82 -26.94 -12.87
CA GLU A 16 -3.89 -25.94 -12.69
C GLU A 16 -4.84 -26.35 -11.58
N THR A 17 -5.33 -25.36 -10.83
CA THR A 17 -6.07 -25.60 -9.58
C THR A 17 -7.25 -24.66 -9.46
N ASN A 18 -8.28 -25.04 -8.70
CA ASN A 18 -9.46 -24.21 -8.48
C ASN A 18 -9.21 -23.00 -7.54
N GLY A 19 -8.06 -22.96 -6.87
CA GLY A 19 -7.70 -21.93 -5.89
C GLY A 19 -6.26 -22.08 -5.39
N LEU A 20 -5.92 -21.51 -4.24
CA LEU A 20 -4.53 -21.42 -3.77
C LEU A 20 -4.19 -22.37 -2.61
N LYS A 21 -5.18 -23.11 -2.09
CA LYS A 21 -5.07 -23.94 -0.89
C LYS A 21 -5.28 -25.41 -1.24
N ALA A 22 -4.19 -26.16 -1.33
CA ALA A 22 -4.22 -27.60 -1.65
C ALA A 22 -5.25 -28.44 -0.87
N LYS A 23 -5.49 -28.13 0.41
CA LYS A 23 -6.46 -28.86 1.26
C LYS A 23 -7.92 -28.57 0.94
N GLU A 24 -8.23 -27.40 0.39
CA GLU A 24 -9.60 -26.90 0.19
C GLU A 24 -9.96 -26.82 -1.30
N ASP A 25 -8.97 -26.65 -2.17
CA ASP A 25 -9.12 -26.43 -3.60
C ASP A 25 -8.70 -27.67 -4.40
N ASP A 26 -9.41 -27.90 -5.51
CA ASP A 26 -9.17 -29.02 -6.42
C ASP A 26 -7.95 -28.82 -7.32
N LEU A 27 -7.27 -29.93 -7.64
CA LEU A 27 -6.33 -30.04 -8.75
C LEU A 27 -7.11 -30.35 -10.02
N LEU A 28 -7.12 -29.45 -11.00
CA LEU A 28 -8.00 -29.49 -12.17
C LEU A 28 -7.30 -29.96 -13.45
N SER A 29 -6.00 -29.72 -13.56
CA SER A 29 -5.17 -30.21 -14.67
C SER A 29 -3.77 -30.53 -14.17
N ILE A 30 -3.15 -31.54 -14.78
CA ILE A 30 -1.76 -31.91 -14.58
C ILE A 30 -1.10 -32.13 -15.94
N SER A 31 0.07 -31.53 -16.12
CA SER A 31 0.92 -31.76 -17.28
C SER A 31 2.32 -32.21 -16.89
N LEU A 32 2.91 -33.06 -17.73
CA LEU A 32 4.27 -33.58 -17.58
C LEU A 32 4.99 -33.48 -18.93
N TYR A 33 6.16 -32.86 -18.95
CA TYR A 33 6.97 -32.73 -20.15
C TYR A 33 8.35 -33.35 -19.97
N LYS A 34 8.65 -34.36 -20.80
CA LYS A 34 9.93 -35.06 -20.86
C LYS A 34 10.83 -34.42 -21.92
N PRO A 35 11.87 -33.66 -21.54
CA PRO A 35 12.52 -32.76 -22.49
C PRO A 35 13.52 -33.41 -23.47
N ASP A 36 13.99 -34.61 -23.19
CA ASP A 36 14.95 -35.36 -24.02
C ASP A 36 14.30 -36.06 -25.22
N ASP A 37 13.07 -36.56 -25.08
CA ASP A 37 12.30 -37.17 -26.18
C ASP A 37 11.08 -36.34 -26.63
N GLY A 38 10.76 -35.26 -25.90
CA GLY A 38 9.70 -34.33 -26.23
C GLY A 38 8.29 -34.83 -25.89
N ARG A 39 8.14 -35.95 -25.17
CA ARG A 39 6.82 -36.46 -24.75
C ARG A 39 6.14 -35.47 -23.80
N LEU A 40 4.86 -35.22 -24.05
CA LEU A 40 3.98 -34.41 -23.21
C LEU A 40 2.77 -35.25 -22.81
N PHE A 41 2.52 -35.34 -21.51
CA PHE A 41 1.26 -35.81 -20.95
C PHE A 41 0.50 -34.60 -20.43
N ASP A 42 -0.79 -34.53 -20.73
CA ASP A 42 -1.70 -33.48 -20.24
C ASP A 42 -3.07 -34.13 -19.96
N ARG A 43 -3.64 -33.83 -18.80
CA ARG A 43 -4.92 -34.40 -18.37
C ARG A 43 -5.71 -33.45 -17.49
N PHE A 44 -7.00 -33.33 -17.79
CA PHE A 44 -7.99 -32.77 -16.87
C PHE A 44 -8.44 -33.80 -15.82
N LEU A 45 -8.61 -33.30 -14.60
CA LEU A 45 -9.05 -34.04 -13.42
C LEU A 45 -10.43 -33.53 -12.98
N PRO A 46 -11.21 -34.32 -12.23
CA PRO A 46 -12.53 -33.90 -11.77
C PRO A 46 -12.47 -32.75 -10.75
N LEU A 47 -13.58 -32.04 -10.63
CA LEU A 47 -13.84 -31.09 -9.55
C LEU A 47 -14.56 -31.85 -8.42
N GLU A 48 -13.92 -32.04 -7.26
CA GLU A 48 -14.39 -32.96 -6.21
C GLU A 48 -14.54 -32.31 -4.82
N LYS A 49 -13.66 -31.38 -4.45
CA LYS A 49 -13.68 -30.69 -3.15
C LYS A 49 -14.64 -29.52 -3.14
N GLN A 50 -14.86 -28.88 -4.28
CA GLN A 50 -15.74 -27.72 -4.41
C GLN A 50 -16.89 -27.99 -5.39
N ASP A 51 -18.04 -27.38 -5.14
CA ASP A 51 -19.22 -27.54 -6.00
C ASP A 51 -19.11 -26.75 -7.31
N GLU A 52 -18.28 -25.70 -7.33
CA GLU A 52 -18.18 -24.77 -8.45
C GLU A 52 -16.74 -24.42 -8.82
N LEU A 53 -16.53 -24.28 -10.13
CA LEU A 53 -15.31 -23.74 -10.69
C LEU A 53 -15.19 -22.26 -10.32
N ASN A 54 -14.06 -21.88 -9.74
CA ASN A 54 -13.76 -20.51 -9.35
C ASN A 54 -13.56 -19.64 -10.60
N PRO A 55 -14.41 -18.60 -10.81
CA PRO A 55 -14.33 -17.76 -12.01
C PRO A 55 -12.99 -17.03 -12.16
N ARG A 56 -12.32 -16.69 -11.05
CA ARG A 56 -11.02 -16.01 -11.10
C ARG A 56 -9.91 -16.94 -11.54
N ALA A 57 -9.92 -18.20 -11.09
CA ALA A 57 -8.97 -19.20 -11.54
C ALA A 57 -9.23 -19.56 -13.02
N ALA A 58 -10.50 -19.77 -13.38
CA ALA A 58 -10.92 -20.05 -14.75
C ALA A 58 -10.53 -18.95 -15.74
N ALA A 59 -10.55 -17.68 -15.34
CA ALA A 59 -10.09 -16.57 -16.17
C ALA A 59 -8.57 -16.61 -16.44
N ILE A 60 -7.79 -17.21 -15.54
CA ILE A 60 -6.33 -17.35 -15.69
C ILE A 60 -6.02 -18.56 -16.58
N HIS A 61 -6.56 -19.73 -16.24
CA HIS A 61 -6.16 -20.98 -16.88
C HIS A 61 -7.08 -21.46 -18.03
N GLY A 62 -8.21 -20.79 -18.25
CA GLY A 62 -9.12 -21.05 -19.36
C GLY A 62 -9.97 -22.31 -19.26
N ILE A 63 -9.71 -23.21 -18.30
CA ILE A 63 -10.52 -24.41 -18.00
C ILE A 63 -11.99 -24.03 -17.81
N ARG A 64 -12.90 -24.80 -18.42
CA ARG A 64 -14.35 -24.65 -18.33
C ARG A 64 -14.98 -25.85 -17.63
N LYS A 65 -16.20 -25.66 -17.08
CA LYS A 65 -16.99 -26.77 -16.49
C LYS A 65 -17.20 -27.95 -17.48
N SER A 66 -17.18 -27.70 -18.79
CA SER A 66 -17.27 -28.74 -19.82
C SER A 66 -16.06 -29.67 -19.85
N ASP A 67 -14.87 -29.14 -19.55
CA ASP A 67 -13.60 -29.84 -19.70
C ASP A 67 -13.40 -30.87 -18.57
N LEU A 68 -14.01 -30.60 -17.42
CA LEU A 68 -13.98 -31.42 -16.21
C LEU A 68 -15.13 -32.45 -16.16
N ARG A 69 -16.16 -32.28 -16.99
CA ARG A 69 -17.37 -33.12 -16.93
C ARG A 69 -17.05 -34.57 -17.27
N GLY A 70 -17.33 -35.47 -16.33
CA GLY A 70 -17.13 -36.91 -16.50
C GLY A 70 -15.66 -37.34 -16.45
N LYS A 71 -14.73 -36.45 -16.09
CA LYS A 71 -13.34 -36.82 -15.81
C LYS A 71 -13.30 -37.67 -14.53
N LYS A 72 -12.34 -38.59 -14.49
CA LYS A 72 -12.11 -39.49 -13.36
C LYS A 72 -10.77 -39.15 -12.71
N PRO A 73 -10.62 -39.36 -11.39
CA PRO A 73 -9.33 -39.26 -10.73
C PRO A 73 -8.28 -40.18 -11.37
N LEU A 74 -7.01 -39.90 -11.14
CA LEU A 74 -5.94 -40.83 -11.49
C LEU A 74 -6.10 -42.12 -10.69
N SER A 75 -5.94 -43.26 -11.36
CA SER A 75 -5.81 -44.56 -10.69
C SER A 75 -4.35 -44.87 -10.36
N GLN A 76 -4.11 -45.78 -9.41
CA GLN A 76 -2.75 -46.21 -9.08
C GLN A 76 -2.03 -46.87 -10.27
N GLU A 77 -2.75 -47.59 -11.13
CA GLU A 77 -2.20 -48.18 -12.35
C GLU A 77 -1.69 -47.07 -13.30
N GLU A 78 -2.52 -46.05 -13.55
CA GLU A 78 -2.11 -44.89 -14.37
C GLU A 78 -0.91 -44.15 -13.76
N VAL A 79 -0.84 -44.01 -12.43
CA VAL A 79 0.31 -43.40 -11.76
C VAL A 79 1.58 -44.26 -11.95
N ASN A 80 1.47 -45.58 -11.83
CA ASN A 80 2.61 -46.48 -12.04
C ASN A 80 3.12 -46.42 -13.48
N ASP A 81 2.20 -46.44 -14.45
CA ASP A 81 2.53 -46.29 -15.87
C ASP A 81 3.23 -44.96 -16.13
N LEU A 82 2.73 -43.85 -15.58
CA LEU A 82 3.37 -42.54 -15.71
C LEU A 82 4.76 -42.51 -15.07
N MET A 83 4.94 -43.13 -13.90
CA MET A 83 6.24 -43.19 -13.22
C MET A 83 7.29 -43.91 -14.06
N ASP A 84 6.90 -44.99 -14.73
CA ASP A 84 7.77 -45.80 -15.58
C ASP A 84 8.02 -45.09 -16.92
N ASP A 85 6.96 -44.63 -17.60
CA ASP A 85 7.02 -43.99 -18.92
C ASP A 85 7.82 -42.68 -18.94
N PHE A 86 7.72 -41.90 -17.86
CA PHE A 86 8.42 -40.63 -17.69
C PHE A 86 9.67 -40.76 -16.82
N GLU A 87 10.03 -41.98 -16.39
CA GLU A 87 11.24 -42.26 -15.60
C GLU A 87 11.33 -41.36 -14.34
N MET A 88 10.19 -41.12 -13.69
CA MET A 88 10.05 -40.09 -12.66
C MET A 88 10.93 -40.31 -11.42
N ARG A 89 11.30 -41.57 -11.17
CA ARG A 89 12.15 -41.99 -10.04
C ARG A 89 13.63 -41.65 -10.24
N GLU A 90 14.05 -41.47 -11.48
CA GLU A 90 15.45 -41.24 -11.85
C GLU A 90 15.73 -39.76 -12.16
N ARG A 91 14.67 -38.95 -12.25
CA ARG A 91 14.72 -37.57 -12.72
C ARG A 91 14.36 -36.59 -11.61
N THR A 92 14.87 -35.37 -11.74
CA THR A 92 14.42 -34.23 -10.94
C THR A 92 13.20 -33.60 -11.61
N VAL A 93 12.09 -33.52 -10.88
CA VAL A 93 10.84 -32.88 -11.31
C VAL A 93 10.94 -31.37 -11.09
N LEU A 94 11.06 -30.62 -12.17
CA LEU A 94 11.13 -29.16 -12.20
C LEU A 94 9.72 -28.56 -12.14
N THR A 95 9.54 -27.52 -11.33
CA THR A 95 8.31 -26.71 -11.28
C THR A 95 8.62 -25.23 -11.09
N PHE A 96 7.65 -24.34 -11.39
CA PHE A 96 7.77 -22.89 -11.20
C PHE A 96 6.60 -22.25 -10.42
N GLY A 97 6.07 -22.88 -9.37
CA GLY A 97 4.94 -22.31 -8.62
C GLY A 97 5.29 -21.49 -7.37
N GLY A 98 6.54 -21.54 -6.89
CA GLY A 98 6.98 -20.84 -5.69
C GLY A 98 6.52 -21.44 -4.36
N ARG A 99 7.48 -21.67 -3.46
CA ARG A 99 7.25 -22.35 -2.16
C ARG A 99 6.75 -23.80 -2.36
N GLY A 100 7.11 -24.44 -3.48
CA GLY A 100 6.67 -25.79 -3.84
C GLY A 100 5.15 -25.88 -4.03
N PHE A 101 4.54 -24.90 -4.71
CA PHE A 101 3.09 -24.87 -4.92
C PHE A 101 2.58 -26.16 -5.57
N ASP A 102 3.17 -26.55 -6.69
CA ASP A 102 2.79 -27.70 -7.51
C ASP A 102 2.95 -29.01 -6.71
N GLU A 103 4.12 -29.18 -6.08
CA GLU A 103 4.40 -30.33 -5.22
C GLU A 103 3.36 -30.46 -4.09
N ARG A 104 2.98 -29.36 -3.43
CA ARG A 104 1.99 -29.40 -2.35
C ARG A 104 0.62 -29.83 -2.84
N PHE A 105 0.18 -29.32 -4.00
CA PHE A 105 -1.09 -29.72 -4.59
C PHE A 105 -1.08 -31.19 -5.00
N LEU A 106 0.00 -31.65 -5.64
CA LEU A 106 0.14 -33.04 -6.03
C LEU A 106 0.21 -33.98 -4.82
N ARG A 107 0.93 -33.63 -3.75
CA ARG A 107 0.97 -34.40 -2.48
C ARG A 107 -0.40 -34.49 -1.83
N GLN A 108 -1.15 -33.39 -1.82
CA GLN A 108 -2.49 -33.42 -1.27
C GLN A 108 -3.42 -34.27 -2.14
N TYR A 109 -3.35 -34.13 -3.47
CA TYR A 109 -4.11 -34.97 -4.41
C TYR A 109 -3.82 -36.46 -4.23
N PHE A 110 -2.55 -36.86 -4.10
CA PHE A 110 -2.20 -38.25 -3.83
C PHE A 110 -2.81 -38.76 -2.51
N ALA A 111 -2.78 -37.93 -1.47
CA ALA A 111 -3.38 -38.28 -0.18
C ALA A 111 -4.91 -38.39 -0.23
N ASP A 112 -5.58 -37.52 -1.00
CA ASP A 112 -7.04 -37.53 -1.12
C ASP A 112 -7.58 -38.74 -1.92
N HIS A 113 -6.73 -39.35 -2.75
CA HIS A 113 -7.07 -40.49 -3.61
C HIS A 113 -6.37 -41.80 -3.25
N ASP A 114 -5.74 -41.88 -2.08
CA ASP A 114 -4.99 -43.06 -1.62
C ASP A 114 -3.92 -43.54 -2.63
N LEU A 115 -3.29 -42.60 -3.35
CA LEU A 115 -2.24 -42.87 -4.32
C LEU A 115 -0.86 -42.89 -3.64
N THR A 116 0.02 -43.75 -4.14
CA THR A 116 1.39 -43.95 -3.65
C THR A 116 2.43 -43.65 -4.74
N GLY A 117 3.68 -43.38 -4.34
CA GLY A 117 4.81 -43.18 -5.25
C GLY A 117 5.37 -41.76 -5.27
N ILE A 118 4.64 -40.75 -4.78
CA ILE A 118 5.10 -39.35 -4.75
C ILE A 118 6.30 -39.14 -3.80
N GLU A 119 6.50 -40.04 -2.84
CA GLU A 119 7.68 -40.11 -1.98
C GLU A 119 8.95 -40.53 -2.73
N GLN A 120 8.81 -41.09 -3.92
CA GLN A 120 9.93 -41.54 -4.78
C GLN A 120 10.33 -40.46 -5.80
N MET A 121 9.57 -39.35 -5.87
CA MET A 121 9.86 -38.21 -6.74
C MET A 121 10.76 -37.19 -6.03
N THR A 122 11.70 -36.61 -6.78
CA THR A 122 12.54 -35.49 -6.30
C THR A 122 12.12 -34.20 -6.97
N PHE A 123 11.54 -33.27 -6.21
CA PHE A 123 11.07 -31.97 -6.74
C PHE A 123 12.14 -30.88 -6.62
N PHE A 124 12.18 -29.99 -7.61
CA PHE A 124 12.98 -28.79 -7.60
C PHE A 124 12.22 -27.59 -8.17
N ASP A 125 11.75 -26.72 -7.26
CA ASP A 125 11.17 -25.41 -7.58
C ASP A 125 12.30 -24.46 -8.01
N PHE A 126 12.54 -24.36 -9.33
CA PHE A 126 13.67 -23.58 -9.84
C PHE A 126 13.41 -22.06 -9.81
N GLN A 127 12.21 -21.60 -9.41
CA GLN A 127 11.99 -20.20 -9.04
C GLN A 127 12.88 -19.80 -7.85
N THR A 128 13.36 -20.75 -7.06
CA THR A 128 14.38 -20.52 -6.02
C THR A 128 15.70 -19.93 -6.52
N MET A 129 15.99 -20.08 -7.81
CA MET A 129 17.16 -19.50 -8.48
C MET A 129 16.95 -18.06 -8.96
N VAL A 130 15.74 -17.52 -8.85
CA VAL A 130 15.41 -16.14 -9.27
C VAL A 130 15.41 -15.21 -8.05
N HIS A 131 16.29 -14.21 -8.08
CA HIS A 131 16.45 -13.18 -7.07
C HIS A 131 15.90 -11.86 -7.61
N ALA A 132 14.73 -11.48 -7.14
CA ALA A 132 14.06 -10.26 -7.54
C ALA A 132 13.51 -9.53 -6.31
N SER A 133 13.43 -8.21 -6.39
CA SER A 133 12.63 -7.44 -5.42
C SER A 133 11.16 -7.90 -5.49
N PRO A 134 10.43 -7.98 -4.37
CA PRO A 134 8.98 -8.23 -4.34
C PRO A 134 8.16 -7.03 -4.86
N SER A 135 8.58 -6.46 -5.99
CA SER A 135 7.93 -5.35 -6.67
C SER A 135 6.64 -5.82 -7.33
N ARG A 136 5.56 -5.10 -7.08
CA ARG A 136 4.29 -5.27 -7.82
C ARG A 136 4.38 -4.72 -9.24
N PHE A 137 5.29 -3.77 -9.47
CA PHE A 137 5.42 -3.09 -10.75
C PHE A 137 6.27 -3.87 -11.74
N PHE A 138 7.28 -4.58 -11.25
CA PHE A 138 8.18 -5.42 -12.06
C PHE A 138 8.23 -6.85 -11.52
N PRO A 139 7.12 -7.61 -11.56
CA PRO A 139 7.10 -8.96 -11.03
C PRO A 139 7.93 -9.89 -11.91
N ALA A 140 8.85 -10.64 -11.30
CA ALA A 140 9.62 -11.68 -11.96
C ALA A 140 8.78 -12.96 -12.17
N SER A 141 7.65 -12.84 -12.85
CA SER A 141 6.80 -13.96 -13.25
C SER A 141 7.45 -14.78 -14.37
N LYS A 142 7.02 -16.03 -14.53
CA LYS A 142 7.47 -16.91 -15.63
C LYS A 142 7.36 -16.21 -16.98
N ASN A 143 6.21 -15.60 -17.26
CA ASN A 143 5.95 -14.93 -18.54
C ASN A 143 6.89 -13.75 -18.76
N ASN A 144 7.16 -12.94 -17.74
CA ASN A 144 8.08 -11.82 -17.83
C ASN A 144 9.53 -12.26 -18.02
N LEU A 145 9.94 -13.33 -17.32
CA LEU A 145 11.26 -13.92 -17.53
C LEU A 145 11.37 -14.52 -18.94
N CYS A 146 10.40 -15.28 -19.41
CA CYS A 146 10.38 -15.82 -20.77
C CYS A 146 10.55 -14.72 -21.82
N ARG A 147 9.82 -13.60 -21.68
CA ARG A 147 9.97 -12.42 -22.55
C ARG A 147 11.39 -11.85 -22.52
N ALA A 148 11.96 -11.66 -21.33
CA ALA A 148 13.33 -11.14 -21.20
C ALA A 148 14.38 -12.08 -21.82
N PHE A 149 14.17 -13.39 -21.76
CA PHE A 149 15.01 -14.40 -22.41
C PHE A 149 14.74 -14.56 -23.92
N GLY A 150 13.75 -13.85 -24.49
CA GLY A 150 13.35 -14.00 -25.89
C GLY A 150 12.66 -15.33 -26.21
N ILE A 151 12.09 -16.00 -25.21
CA ILE A 151 11.37 -17.28 -25.37
C ILE A 151 9.98 -17.01 -25.95
N LEU A 152 9.72 -17.58 -27.12
CA LEU A 152 8.43 -17.51 -27.80
C LEU A 152 7.40 -18.48 -27.20
N GLY A 153 6.11 -18.15 -27.36
CA GLY A 153 4.98 -19.00 -26.93
C GLY A 153 4.30 -18.58 -25.63
N VAL A 154 4.65 -17.42 -25.07
CA VAL A 154 3.93 -16.83 -23.93
C VAL A 154 2.51 -16.45 -24.38
N ALA A 155 1.50 -17.05 -23.75
CA ALA A 155 0.08 -16.78 -24.00
C ALA A 155 -0.57 -16.08 -22.80
N GLU A 156 -1.73 -15.47 -23.01
CA GLU A 156 -2.54 -14.89 -21.93
C GLU A 156 -3.21 -15.98 -21.08
N THR A 157 -3.65 -17.06 -21.72
CA THR A 157 -4.22 -18.23 -21.03
C THR A 157 -3.11 -19.13 -20.51
N HIS A 158 -3.15 -19.44 -19.22
CA HIS A 158 -2.23 -20.33 -18.52
C HIS A 158 -2.72 -21.77 -18.61
N THR A 159 -2.20 -22.54 -19.57
CA THR A 159 -2.49 -23.98 -19.63
C THR A 159 -1.28 -24.73 -19.14
N SER A 160 -1.47 -25.72 -18.27
CA SER A 160 -0.37 -26.52 -17.71
C SER A 160 0.59 -27.08 -18.77
N ALA A 161 0.06 -27.54 -19.91
CA ALA A 161 0.85 -28.05 -21.02
C ALA A 161 1.82 -27.02 -21.61
N ASN A 162 1.33 -25.81 -21.90
CA ASN A 162 2.15 -24.72 -22.40
C ASN A 162 3.14 -24.23 -21.33
N ASP A 163 2.70 -24.22 -20.08
CA ASP A 163 3.47 -23.75 -18.94
C ASP A 163 4.68 -24.66 -18.70
N CYS A 164 4.51 -25.99 -18.75
CA CYS A 164 5.61 -26.96 -18.78
C CYS A 164 6.66 -26.66 -19.87
N LEU A 165 6.22 -26.37 -21.10
CA LEU A 165 7.13 -26.09 -22.21
C LEU A 165 7.91 -24.78 -22.00
N LEU A 166 7.24 -23.74 -21.50
CA LEU A 166 7.86 -22.46 -21.19
C LEU A 166 8.85 -22.59 -20.04
N GLU A 167 8.49 -23.34 -18.99
CA GLU A 167 9.35 -23.60 -17.84
C GLU A 167 10.61 -24.35 -18.23
N TRP A 168 10.51 -25.39 -19.06
CA TRP A 168 11.68 -26.08 -19.60
C TRP A 168 12.59 -25.12 -20.37
N ARG A 169 12.02 -24.34 -21.30
CA ARG A 169 12.78 -23.39 -22.13
C ARG A 169 13.46 -22.34 -21.24
N LEU A 170 12.78 -21.86 -20.21
CA LEU A 170 13.34 -20.90 -19.26
C LEU A 170 14.49 -21.52 -18.46
N PHE A 171 14.28 -22.68 -17.85
CA PHE A 171 15.30 -23.39 -17.08
C PHE A 171 16.55 -23.71 -17.91
N LYS A 172 16.36 -24.20 -19.14
CA LYS A 172 17.45 -24.44 -20.09
C LYS A 172 18.20 -23.14 -20.42
N SER A 173 17.49 -22.04 -20.63
CA SER A 173 18.09 -20.74 -20.97
C SER A 173 18.84 -20.09 -19.79
N MET A 174 18.43 -20.39 -18.56
CA MET A 174 19.16 -20.03 -17.34
C MET A 174 20.51 -20.75 -17.26
N GLY A 175 20.62 -21.96 -17.83
CA GLY A 175 21.88 -22.69 -17.94
C GLY A 175 22.53 -23.01 -16.60
N GLY A 176 21.71 -23.37 -15.60
CA GLY A 176 22.16 -23.65 -14.23
C GLY A 176 22.59 -22.43 -13.43
N ARG A 177 22.43 -21.20 -13.95
CA ARG A 177 22.82 -19.96 -13.26
C ARG A 177 21.63 -19.31 -12.56
N HIS A 178 21.93 -18.72 -11.41
CA HIS A 178 20.96 -17.89 -10.69
C HIS A 178 20.72 -16.58 -11.45
N ILE A 179 19.49 -16.09 -11.36
CA ILE A 179 19.02 -14.90 -12.07
C ILE A 179 18.83 -13.77 -11.09
N LEU A 180 19.32 -12.59 -11.44
CA LEU A 180 19.05 -11.34 -10.74
C LEU A 180 18.12 -10.48 -11.61
N VAL A 181 17.01 -10.04 -11.04
CA VAL A 181 16.09 -9.09 -11.67
C VAL A 181 16.10 -7.80 -10.87
N ASP A 182 16.57 -6.71 -11.47
CA ASP A 182 16.66 -5.43 -10.78
C ASP A 182 15.31 -4.68 -10.71
N GLY A 183 15.30 -3.56 -9.99
CA GLY A 183 14.09 -2.77 -9.74
C GLY A 183 13.39 -2.20 -10.98
N HIS A 184 13.98 -2.32 -12.18
CA HIS A 184 13.44 -1.83 -13.45
C HIS A 184 13.13 -2.98 -14.43
N GLY A 185 13.07 -4.23 -13.95
CA GLY A 185 12.75 -5.39 -14.79
C GLY A 185 13.87 -5.83 -15.72
N ARG A 186 15.12 -5.38 -15.49
CA ARG A 186 16.29 -5.86 -16.24
C ARG A 186 16.77 -7.18 -15.63
N VAL A 187 17.03 -8.15 -16.50
CA VAL A 187 17.33 -9.54 -16.13
C VAL A 187 18.80 -9.85 -16.43
N PHE A 188 19.47 -10.41 -15.44
CA PHE A 188 20.88 -10.75 -15.50
C PHE A 188 21.12 -12.17 -14.99
N LYS A 189 22.09 -12.89 -15.58
CA LYS A 189 22.65 -14.09 -14.94
C LYS A 189 23.75 -13.66 -13.98
N LEU A 190 23.68 -14.16 -12.75
CA LEU A 190 24.72 -13.96 -11.75
C LEU A 190 26.01 -14.66 -12.19
N GLN A 191 27.14 -14.02 -11.91
CA GLN A 191 28.48 -14.52 -12.18
C GLN A 191 29.37 -14.38 -10.94
N GLU A 192 30.45 -15.15 -10.92
CA GLU A 192 31.48 -15.05 -9.90
C GLU A 192 32.13 -13.66 -9.90
N GLY A 193 32.44 -13.14 -8.71
CA GLY A 193 33.06 -11.82 -8.54
C GLY A 193 32.10 -10.63 -8.57
N TYR A 194 30.80 -10.82 -8.80
CA TYR A 194 29.79 -9.78 -8.57
C TYR A 194 29.68 -9.48 -7.07
N ILE A 195 29.87 -8.22 -6.70
CA ILE A 195 29.72 -7.74 -5.32
C ILE A 195 28.27 -7.35 -5.10
N TYR A 196 27.62 -7.92 -4.09
CA TYR A 196 26.18 -7.75 -3.91
C TYR A 196 25.86 -6.43 -3.19
N PRO A 197 24.92 -5.61 -3.70
CA PRO A 197 24.38 -4.49 -2.95
C PRO A 197 23.67 -5.00 -1.68
N ALA A 198 23.99 -4.44 -0.52
CA ALA A 198 23.40 -4.82 0.77
C ALA A 198 21.87 -4.63 0.77
N SER A 199 21.38 -3.60 0.09
CA SER A 199 19.95 -3.39 -0.16
C SER A 199 19.30 -4.55 -0.93
N TYR A 200 20.02 -5.24 -1.83
CA TYR A 200 19.49 -6.43 -2.51
C TYR A 200 19.49 -7.62 -1.56
N ILE A 201 20.52 -7.78 -0.74
CA ILE A 201 20.61 -8.84 0.27
C ILE A 201 19.43 -8.78 1.25
N ASP A 202 19.04 -7.57 1.65
CA ASP A 202 17.92 -7.34 2.56
C ASP A 202 16.55 -7.55 1.89
N ASN A 203 16.40 -7.15 0.62
CA ASN A 203 15.08 -7.10 -0.04
C ASN A 203 14.78 -8.28 -0.99
N TYR A 204 15.79 -9.00 -1.48
CA TYR A 204 15.63 -10.01 -2.52
C TYR A 204 15.57 -11.38 -1.86
N PRO A 205 14.42 -12.09 -1.94
CA PRO A 205 14.28 -13.39 -1.32
C PRO A 205 15.39 -14.34 -1.75
N ARG A 206 15.92 -15.10 -0.79
CA ARG A 206 16.94 -16.15 -0.97
C ARG A 206 18.32 -15.66 -1.46
N LEU A 207 18.47 -14.41 -1.91
CA LEU A 207 19.76 -13.88 -2.40
C LEU A 207 20.83 -13.92 -1.31
N ARG A 208 20.49 -13.50 -0.09
CA ARG A 208 21.39 -13.60 1.06
C ARG A 208 21.93 -15.01 1.26
N ASN A 209 21.04 -16.00 1.24
CA ASN A 209 21.43 -17.39 1.46
C ASN A 209 22.30 -17.92 0.30
N TYR A 210 21.97 -17.56 -0.94
CA TYR A 210 22.78 -17.88 -2.11
C TYR A 210 24.18 -17.27 -2.04
N ALA A 211 24.27 -16.00 -1.63
CA ALA A 211 25.52 -15.27 -1.47
C ALA A 211 26.32 -15.69 -0.23
N GLY A 212 25.79 -16.58 0.63
CA GLY A 212 26.46 -17.03 1.85
C GLY A 212 26.58 -15.96 2.94
N ILE A 213 25.76 -14.90 2.89
CA ILE A 213 25.86 -13.77 3.80
C ILE A 213 25.08 -14.06 5.10
N PRO A 214 25.66 -13.79 6.29
CA PRO A 214 24.97 -14.03 7.54
C PRO A 214 23.75 -13.11 7.71
N LYS A 215 22.74 -13.61 8.42
CA LYS A 215 21.63 -12.75 8.82
C LYS A 215 22.09 -11.85 9.97
N ARG A 216 21.85 -10.55 9.86
CA ARG A 216 22.10 -9.58 10.92
C ARG A 216 20.81 -9.20 11.63
N TYR A 217 20.93 -8.82 12.90
CA TYR A 217 19.84 -8.29 13.70
C TYR A 217 20.21 -6.91 14.22
N VAL A 218 19.20 -6.06 14.36
CA VAL A 218 19.36 -4.67 14.82
C VAL A 218 18.54 -4.43 16.07
N GLN A 219 19.14 -3.72 17.01
CA GLN A 219 18.49 -3.04 18.11
C GLN A 219 18.66 -1.54 17.94
N THR A 220 17.72 -0.79 18.47
CA THR A 220 17.72 0.66 18.34
C THR A 220 17.48 1.34 19.67
N GLU A 221 18.10 2.50 19.82
CA GLU A 221 17.88 3.43 20.92
C GLU A 221 17.55 4.79 20.30
N ARG A 222 16.37 5.33 20.62
CA ARG A 222 15.97 6.66 20.13
C ARG A 222 16.84 7.72 20.79
N THR A 223 17.49 8.54 19.97
CA THR A 223 18.39 9.61 20.42
C THR A 223 17.88 11.00 20.07
N PHE A 224 16.94 11.12 19.13
CA PHE A 224 16.32 12.39 18.76
C PHE A 224 14.92 12.17 18.17
N GLU A 225 14.05 13.15 18.37
CA GLU A 225 12.71 13.21 17.81
C GLU A 225 12.32 14.65 17.53
N LEU A 226 11.71 14.89 16.37
CA LEU A 226 11.14 16.18 15.97
C LEU A 226 9.77 15.92 15.37
N GLU A 227 8.73 16.51 15.96
CA GLU A 227 7.38 16.55 15.40
C GLU A 227 7.19 17.88 14.65
N LEU A 228 6.69 17.80 13.42
CA LEU A 228 6.34 18.99 12.63
C LEU A 228 5.02 19.60 13.11
N SER A 229 4.80 20.88 12.79
CA SER A 229 3.52 21.53 12.99
C SER A 229 2.41 20.88 12.14
N ASP A 230 1.16 21.07 12.55
CA ASP A 230 -0.03 20.70 11.77
C ASP A 230 0.00 21.28 10.35
N GLU A 231 0.46 22.53 10.21
CA GLU A 231 0.49 23.21 8.92
C GLU A 231 1.52 22.58 7.98
N ALA A 232 2.75 22.36 8.45
CA ALA A 232 3.77 21.70 7.66
C ALA A 232 3.41 20.23 7.37
N SER A 233 2.85 19.52 8.35
CA SER A 233 2.39 18.14 8.19
C SER A 233 1.32 17.99 7.11
N ARG A 234 0.35 18.92 7.02
CA ARG A 234 -0.68 18.91 5.97
C ARG A 234 -0.14 19.26 4.58
N LYS A 235 0.91 20.08 4.50
CA LYS A 235 1.58 20.44 3.23
C LYS A 235 2.55 19.36 2.76
N MET A 236 3.00 18.48 3.65
CA MET A 236 3.90 17.39 3.33
C MET A 236 3.15 16.24 2.65
N VAL A 237 3.24 16.17 1.32
CA VAL A 237 2.47 15.20 0.52
C VAL A 237 3.28 13.92 0.26
N LYS A 238 2.69 12.77 0.62
CA LYS A 238 3.20 11.46 0.25
C LYS A 238 2.61 11.01 -1.08
N PHE A 239 3.45 10.86 -2.09
CA PHE A 239 3.04 10.35 -3.40
C PHE A 239 3.06 8.81 -3.44
N PRO A 240 2.30 8.17 -4.36
CA PRO A 240 2.27 6.70 -4.50
C PRO A 240 3.62 6.07 -4.84
N ASN A 241 4.52 6.82 -5.48
CA ASN A 241 5.92 6.47 -5.71
C ASN A 241 6.82 7.02 -4.59
N ASN A 242 8.02 6.48 -4.42
CA ASN A 242 8.96 6.94 -3.38
C ASN A 242 9.59 8.31 -3.66
N ILE A 243 9.00 9.12 -4.53
CA ILE A 243 9.54 10.41 -4.96
C ILE A 243 9.58 11.42 -3.80
N SER A 244 8.58 11.41 -2.89
CA SER A 244 8.60 12.25 -1.68
C SER A 244 9.78 11.91 -0.78
N GLY A 245 10.13 10.61 -0.70
CA GLY A 245 11.26 10.14 0.08
C GLY A 245 12.58 10.64 -0.48
N ASN A 246 12.80 10.43 -1.78
CA ASN A 246 14.00 10.89 -2.48
C ASN A 246 14.15 12.42 -2.43
N ALA A 247 13.04 13.16 -2.48
CA ALA A 247 13.04 14.62 -2.37
C ALA A 247 13.42 15.10 -0.98
N LEU A 248 12.94 14.43 0.06
CA LEU A 248 13.26 14.76 1.44
C LEU A 248 14.72 14.43 1.78
N GLU A 249 15.22 13.29 1.32
CA GLU A 249 16.64 12.92 1.42
C GLU A 249 17.52 14.00 0.77
N HIS A 250 17.17 14.42 -0.44
CA HIS A 250 17.89 15.49 -1.15
C HIS A 250 17.82 16.85 -0.43
N LEU A 251 16.68 17.17 0.19
CA LEU A 251 16.55 18.37 1.03
C LEU A 251 17.51 18.30 2.22
N ILE A 252 17.53 17.18 2.93
CA ILE A 252 18.44 16.99 4.08
C ILE A 252 19.90 17.09 3.62
N ASP A 253 20.31 16.38 2.55
CA ASP A 253 21.66 16.47 2.00
C ASP A 253 22.08 17.92 1.71
N SER A 254 21.17 18.69 1.10
CA SER A 254 21.40 20.10 0.78
C SER A 254 21.55 20.98 2.03
N GLU A 255 20.73 20.80 3.06
CA GLU A 255 20.81 21.57 4.32
C GLU A 255 22.03 21.18 5.18
N MET A 256 22.45 19.92 5.06
CA MET A 256 23.67 19.39 5.67
C MET A 256 24.94 19.84 4.94
N GLN A 257 24.81 20.40 3.72
CA GLN A 257 25.93 20.72 2.83
C GLN A 257 26.82 19.50 2.58
N ALA A 258 26.19 18.32 2.47
CA ALA A 258 26.88 17.07 2.25
C ALA A 258 27.57 17.07 0.87
N LYS A 259 28.81 16.61 0.83
CA LYS A 259 29.54 16.39 -0.42
C LYS A 259 29.15 15.04 -1.00
N GLU A 260 28.44 15.04 -2.12
CA GLU A 260 28.11 13.80 -2.84
C GLU A 260 29.37 13.12 -3.38
N ILE A 261 29.48 11.81 -3.15
CA ILE A 261 30.58 10.97 -3.63
C ILE A 261 30.14 10.22 -4.89
N ASP A 262 30.76 10.53 -6.02
CA ASP A 262 30.46 9.86 -7.29
C ASP A 262 31.10 8.47 -7.35
N SER A 263 30.29 7.44 -7.12
CA SER A 263 30.70 6.04 -7.19
C SER A 263 30.23 5.33 -8.47
N ARG A 264 29.72 6.08 -9.47
CA ARG A 264 29.07 5.49 -10.66
C ARG A 264 29.99 4.59 -11.46
N GLU A 265 31.26 4.97 -11.64
CA GLU A 265 32.24 4.16 -12.38
C GLU A 265 32.43 2.79 -11.74
N TYR A 266 32.61 2.74 -10.42
CA TYR A 266 32.76 1.49 -9.68
C TYR A 266 31.49 0.63 -9.74
N LEU A 267 30.33 1.24 -9.51
CA LEU A 267 29.04 0.54 -9.53
C LEU A 267 28.75 -0.04 -10.93
N LEU A 268 29.07 0.70 -11.99
CA LEU A 268 28.94 0.24 -13.37
C LEU A 268 29.90 -0.91 -13.65
N ALA A 269 31.18 -0.77 -13.29
CA ALA A 269 32.17 -1.83 -13.44
C ALA A 269 31.76 -3.12 -12.70
N ASN A 270 31.20 -2.99 -11.50
CA ASN A 270 30.65 -4.14 -10.77
C ASN A 270 29.43 -4.74 -11.47
N LYS A 271 28.49 -3.92 -11.96
CA LYS A 271 27.31 -4.38 -12.69
C LYS A 271 27.65 -5.06 -14.02
N MET A 272 28.70 -4.61 -14.71
CA MET A 272 29.20 -5.21 -15.96
C MET A 272 29.75 -6.63 -15.80
N LYS A 273 30.01 -7.09 -14.56
CA LYS A 273 30.35 -8.50 -14.29
C LYS A 273 29.18 -9.45 -14.50
N LEU A 274 27.95 -8.94 -14.49
CA LEU A 274 26.76 -9.72 -14.74
C LEU A 274 26.56 -9.96 -16.25
N GLU A 275 26.04 -11.12 -16.64
CA GLU A 275 25.58 -11.32 -18.02
C GLU A 275 24.18 -10.74 -18.18
N TYR A 276 24.04 -9.66 -18.95
CA TYR A 276 22.74 -9.13 -19.32
C TYR A 276 22.01 -10.09 -20.25
N VAL A 277 20.75 -10.39 -19.94
CA VAL A 277 19.90 -11.27 -20.73
C VAL A 277 18.91 -10.45 -21.56
N GLY A 278 18.23 -9.51 -20.91
CA GLY A 278 17.14 -8.73 -21.51
C GLY A 278 16.36 -7.97 -20.45
N SER A 279 15.19 -7.47 -20.81
CA SER A 279 14.29 -6.76 -19.88
C SER A 279 12.83 -6.97 -20.25
N PHE A 280 11.94 -6.71 -19.31
CA PHE A 280 10.50 -6.67 -19.52
C PHE A 280 9.93 -5.35 -18.97
N THR A 281 8.82 -4.90 -19.55
CA THR A 281 8.13 -3.69 -19.13
C THR A 281 7.31 -3.95 -17.87
N GLY A 282 7.42 -3.06 -16.89
CA GLY A 282 6.57 -3.06 -15.71
C GLY A 282 5.26 -2.29 -15.92
N THR A 283 4.43 -2.26 -14.88
CA THR A 283 3.20 -1.46 -14.85
C THR A 283 3.41 -0.07 -14.26
N ALA A 284 4.58 0.21 -13.69
CA ALA A 284 4.95 1.55 -13.23
C ALA A 284 5.66 2.33 -14.34
N GLU A 285 5.25 3.59 -14.47
CA GLU A 285 6.02 4.59 -15.21
C GLU A 285 6.97 5.30 -14.24
N GLU A 286 8.27 5.29 -14.54
CA GLU A 286 9.27 6.01 -13.75
C GLU A 286 9.17 7.51 -14.05
N VAL A 287 9.12 8.33 -13.00
CA VAL A 287 9.09 9.80 -13.15
C VAL A 287 10.54 10.27 -13.27
N PRO A 288 10.98 10.77 -14.43
CA PRO A 288 12.38 11.11 -14.65
C PRO A 288 12.66 12.46 -13.99
N THR A 289 13.40 12.48 -12.87
CA THR A 289 13.65 13.71 -12.11
C THR A 289 15.13 14.06 -11.98
N GLU A 290 15.39 15.35 -11.79
CA GLU A 290 16.71 15.91 -11.50
C GLU A 290 16.68 16.63 -10.15
N LYS A 291 17.69 16.37 -9.33
CA LYS A 291 17.97 17.06 -8.06
C LYS A 291 18.49 18.49 -8.36
N LYS A 292 17.89 19.52 -7.76
CA LYS A 292 18.30 20.93 -7.89
C LYS A 292 18.78 21.50 -6.55
N ALA A 293 19.46 22.64 -6.56
CA ALA A 293 19.97 23.26 -5.33
C ALA A 293 18.82 23.58 -4.34
N GLY A 294 19.11 23.50 -3.03
CA GLY A 294 18.17 23.88 -1.98
C GLY A 294 17.05 22.88 -1.72
N GLY A 295 17.20 21.62 -2.15
CA GLY A 295 16.23 20.54 -1.92
C GLY A 295 15.08 20.48 -2.94
N ALA A 296 15.13 21.29 -4.01
CA ALA A 296 14.14 21.26 -5.08
C ALA A 296 14.35 20.05 -6.02
N ILE A 297 13.25 19.57 -6.61
CA ILE A 297 13.27 18.54 -7.66
C ILE A 297 12.61 19.12 -8.90
N ALA A 298 13.23 18.90 -10.05
CA ALA A 298 12.65 19.24 -11.35
C ALA A 298 12.46 18.00 -12.22
N LEU A 299 11.65 18.13 -13.26
CA LEU A 299 11.57 17.13 -14.32
C LEU A 299 12.91 17.07 -15.08
N SER A 300 13.33 15.86 -15.46
CA SER A 300 14.56 15.63 -16.21
C SER A 300 14.52 16.31 -17.57
N SER A 301 15.64 16.89 -17.97
CA SER A 301 15.88 17.45 -19.30
C SER A 301 15.49 16.48 -20.43
N THR A 302 15.82 15.20 -20.27
CA THR A 302 15.48 14.13 -21.24
C THR A 302 13.97 13.94 -21.47
N ALA A 303 13.14 14.25 -20.48
CA ALA A 303 11.68 14.16 -20.62
C ALA A 303 11.14 15.25 -21.56
N TYR A 304 11.77 16.44 -21.54
CA TYR A 304 11.44 17.52 -22.45
C TYR A 304 11.99 17.28 -23.86
N GLU A 305 13.21 16.75 -23.98
CA GLU A 305 13.85 16.46 -25.28
C GLU A 305 13.00 15.57 -26.19
N HIS A 306 12.39 14.53 -25.62
CA HIS A 306 11.54 13.63 -26.38
C HIS A 306 10.28 14.32 -26.92
N ALA A 307 9.61 15.13 -26.08
CA ALA A 307 8.45 15.91 -26.50
C ALA A 307 8.81 16.97 -27.56
N ILE A 308 9.97 17.62 -27.42
CA ILE A 308 10.47 18.62 -28.38
C ILE A 308 10.75 17.96 -29.74
N ALA A 309 11.46 16.83 -29.76
CA ALA A 309 11.80 16.13 -31.00
C ALA A 309 10.54 15.62 -31.75
N GLU A 310 9.48 15.27 -31.03
CA GLU A 310 8.20 14.88 -31.63
C GLU A 310 7.46 16.09 -32.23
N LEU A 311 7.46 17.23 -31.55
CA LEU A 311 6.89 18.48 -32.05
C LEU A 311 7.59 18.98 -33.31
N GLU A 312 8.92 18.95 -33.32
CA GLU A 312 9.74 19.35 -34.47
C GLU A 312 9.46 18.49 -35.72
N ARG A 313 9.21 17.19 -35.53
CA ARG A 313 8.86 16.28 -36.64
C ARG A 313 7.48 16.56 -37.25
N LYS A 314 6.53 17.08 -36.47
CA LYS A 314 5.17 17.38 -36.93
C LYS A 314 5.03 18.78 -37.55
N GLY A 315 5.94 19.69 -37.20
CA GLY A 315 6.00 21.06 -37.72
C GLY A 315 4.88 21.97 -37.20
N SER A 316 5.15 23.28 -37.12
CA SER A 316 4.17 24.34 -36.79
C SER A 316 3.81 24.58 -35.30
N PHE A 317 4.74 24.29 -34.36
CA PHE A 317 4.53 24.48 -32.90
C PHE A 317 5.65 25.27 -32.19
N ASP A 318 6.21 26.28 -32.87
CA ASP A 318 7.43 26.99 -32.42
C ASP A 318 7.30 27.64 -31.02
N SER A 319 6.13 28.17 -30.69
CA SER A 319 5.86 28.81 -29.39
C SER A 319 5.84 27.79 -28.25
N LEU A 320 5.25 26.61 -28.46
CA LEU A 320 5.28 25.51 -27.50
C LEU A 320 6.69 24.90 -27.37
N ILE A 321 7.42 24.72 -28.48
CA ILE A 321 8.81 24.27 -28.47
C ILE A 321 9.67 25.24 -27.64
N THR A 322 9.50 26.55 -27.82
CA THR A 322 10.21 27.57 -27.06
C THR A 322 9.93 27.48 -25.55
N VAL A 323 8.68 27.19 -25.16
CA VAL A 323 8.31 26.98 -23.74
C VAL A 323 8.99 25.73 -23.19
N LEU A 324 8.97 24.61 -23.93
CA LEU A 324 9.60 23.36 -23.50
C LEU A 324 11.13 23.48 -23.41
N GLU A 325 11.77 24.20 -24.33
CA GLU A 325 13.21 24.51 -24.28
C GLU A 325 13.59 25.34 -23.06
N LYS A 326 12.77 26.33 -22.71
CA LYS A 326 12.97 27.11 -21.46
C LYS A 326 12.75 26.26 -20.22
N ALA A 327 11.78 25.35 -20.25
CA ALA A 327 11.54 24.43 -19.14
C ALA A 327 12.71 23.45 -18.96
N LYS A 328 13.24 22.92 -20.07
CA LYS A 328 14.45 22.08 -20.10
C LYS A 328 15.66 22.76 -19.46
N GLN A 329 15.77 24.09 -19.59
CA GLN A 329 16.84 24.89 -18.98
C GLN A 329 16.60 25.20 -17.49
N GLY A 330 15.56 24.64 -16.87
CA GLY A 330 15.24 24.78 -15.44
C GLY A 330 14.13 25.77 -15.12
N GLY A 331 13.37 26.25 -16.11
CA GLY A 331 12.17 27.02 -15.86
C GLY A 331 10.98 26.14 -15.49
N ASP A 332 10.08 26.65 -14.64
CA ASP A 332 8.80 25.97 -14.35
C ASP A 332 7.93 25.95 -15.62
N PHE A 333 7.66 24.74 -16.12
CA PHE A 333 6.86 24.51 -17.32
C PHE A 333 5.46 25.13 -17.20
N ILE A 334 4.81 25.03 -16.04
CA ILE A 334 3.43 25.51 -15.87
C ILE A 334 3.39 27.04 -15.91
N SER A 335 4.28 27.70 -15.18
CA SER A 335 4.43 29.16 -15.23
C SER A 335 4.80 29.64 -16.62
N LEU A 336 5.75 28.99 -17.30
CA LEU A 336 6.18 29.36 -18.65
C LEU A 336 5.03 29.21 -19.67
N LEU A 337 4.28 28.12 -19.61
CA LEU A 337 3.13 27.88 -20.48
C LEU A 337 2.02 28.91 -20.23
N SER A 338 1.75 29.26 -18.97
CA SER A 338 0.73 30.25 -18.61
C SER A 338 1.04 31.68 -19.09
N LYS A 339 2.32 31.98 -19.38
CA LYS A 339 2.79 33.29 -19.85
C LYS A 339 2.74 33.46 -21.37
N SER A 340 2.43 32.41 -22.13
CA SER A 340 2.34 32.44 -23.59
C SER A 340 0.99 31.91 -24.05
N ASP A 341 0.10 32.82 -24.47
CA ASP A 341 -1.24 32.45 -24.97
C ASP A 341 -1.15 31.53 -26.20
N GLU A 342 -0.21 31.80 -27.11
CA GLU A 342 0.00 31.00 -28.32
C GLU A 342 0.51 29.59 -28.00
N ALA A 343 1.51 29.45 -27.09
CA ALA A 343 1.99 28.13 -26.69
C ALA A 343 0.91 27.33 -25.97
N ARG A 344 0.05 28.00 -25.18
CA ARG A 344 -1.09 27.38 -24.50
C ARG A 344 -2.15 26.90 -25.48
N GLU A 345 -2.47 27.69 -26.51
CA GLU A 345 -3.37 27.26 -27.59
C GLU A 345 -2.81 26.06 -28.34
N GLN A 346 -1.53 26.08 -28.72
CA GLN A 346 -0.85 24.94 -29.34
C GLN A 346 -0.92 23.69 -28.45
N PHE A 347 -0.62 23.82 -27.16
CA PHE A 347 -0.69 22.73 -26.19
C PHE A 347 -2.09 22.13 -26.09
N ILE A 348 -3.13 22.95 -25.96
CA ILE A 348 -4.53 22.51 -25.87
C ILE A 348 -4.94 21.80 -27.17
N THR A 349 -4.63 22.37 -28.33
CA THR A 349 -4.96 21.78 -29.63
C THR A 349 -4.38 20.38 -29.76
N ILE A 350 -3.10 20.19 -29.42
CA ILE A 350 -2.46 18.88 -29.51
C ILE A 350 -3.03 17.92 -28.47
N ARG A 351 -3.20 18.38 -27.23
CA ARG A 351 -3.61 17.53 -26.10
C ARG A 351 -5.01 16.92 -26.26
N PHE A 352 -5.89 17.57 -27.00
CA PHE A 352 -7.26 17.10 -27.22
C PHE A 352 -7.53 16.64 -28.66
N SER A 353 -6.50 16.51 -29.50
CA SER A 353 -6.66 16.03 -30.87
C SER A 353 -6.39 14.53 -31.00
N GLU A 354 -7.30 13.84 -31.68
CA GLU A 354 -7.13 12.43 -32.09
C GLU A 354 -6.06 12.28 -33.18
N GLU A 355 -5.77 13.34 -33.95
CA GLU A 355 -4.73 13.35 -34.99
C GLU A 355 -3.31 13.25 -34.41
N TYR A 356 -3.14 13.69 -33.16
CA TYR A 356 -1.86 13.74 -32.45
C TYR A 356 -1.83 12.80 -31.25
N ASP A 357 -2.47 11.63 -31.31
CA ASP A 357 -2.63 10.73 -30.15
C ASP A 357 -1.32 10.43 -29.38
N ASP A 358 -0.24 10.08 -30.09
CA ASP A 358 1.05 9.80 -29.44
C ASP A 358 1.69 11.04 -28.79
N LEU A 359 1.67 12.17 -29.49
CA LEU A 359 2.19 13.44 -28.99
C LEU A 359 1.32 13.99 -27.84
N SER A 360 0.02 13.77 -27.91
CA SER A 360 -0.95 14.11 -26.87
C SER A 360 -0.65 13.35 -25.59
N LYS A 361 -0.38 12.04 -25.66
CA LYS A 361 0.05 11.22 -24.51
C LYS A 361 1.36 11.74 -23.92
N GLU A 362 2.31 12.12 -24.77
CA GLU A 362 3.61 12.61 -24.34
C GLU A 362 3.53 13.97 -23.64
N LEU A 363 2.79 14.93 -24.21
CA LEU A 363 2.55 16.23 -23.55
C LEU A 363 1.73 16.09 -22.27
N ALA A 364 0.79 15.15 -22.23
CA ALA A 364 0.06 14.82 -21.01
C ALA A 364 1.01 14.35 -19.90
N ARG A 365 2.02 13.56 -20.28
CA ARG A 365 3.02 13.03 -19.37
C ARG A 365 3.92 14.13 -18.83
N VAL A 366 4.44 15.00 -19.70
CA VAL A 366 5.23 16.18 -19.31
C VAL A 366 4.44 17.06 -18.33
N LEU A 367 3.17 17.34 -18.62
CA LEU A 367 2.30 18.12 -17.73
C LEU A 367 2.10 17.45 -16.37
N ARG A 368 1.72 16.16 -16.36
CA ARG A 368 1.51 15.40 -15.12
C ARG A 368 2.76 15.39 -14.24
N TYR A 369 3.93 15.14 -14.84
CA TYR A 369 5.17 15.07 -14.08
C TYR A 369 5.65 16.44 -13.61
N SER A 370 5.46 17.50 -14.41
CA SER A 370 5.79 18.87 -13.99
C SER A 370 4.97 19.27 -12.76
N LEU A 371 3.64 19.04 -12.80
CA LEU A 371 2.76 19.29 -11.65
C LEU A 371 3.17 18.50 -10.40
N LEU A 372 3.61 17.26 -10.59
CA LEU A 372 4.11 16.41 -9.50
C LEU A 372 5.40 16.98 -8.90
N THR A 373 6.39 17.35 -9.72
CA THR A 373 7.65 17.92 -9.24
C THR A 373 7.48 19.27 -8.57
N ASP A 374 6.53 20.09 -9.04
CA ASP A 374 6.18 21.37 -8.41
C ASP A 374 5.57 21.16 -7.03
N ALA A 375 4.58 20.25 -6.91
CA ALA A 375 3.95 19.93 -5.63
C ALA A 375 4.96 19.37 -4.61
N ILE A 376 5.92 18.56 -5.05
CA ILE A 376 7.02 18.06 -4.21
C ILE A 376 7.91 19.21 -3.74
N THR A 377 8.28 20.11 -4.65
CA THR A 377 9.12 21.26 -4.33
C THR A 377 8.42 22.21 -3.35
N GLU A 378 7.14 22.49 -3.54
CA GLU A 378 6.32 23.27 -2.60
C GLU A 378 6.26 22.60 -1.21
N SER A 379 6.04 21.29 -1.17
CA SER A 379 6.07 20.49 0.06
C SER A 379 7.42 20.64 0.78
N ASN A 380 8.54 20.48 0.08
CA ASN A 380 9.88 20.62 0.65
C ASN A 380 10.14 22.04 1.17
N LEU A 381 9.70 23.07 0.43
CA LEU A 381 9.84 24.47 0.85
C LEU A 381 9.02 24.79 2.11
N ALA A 382 7.87 24.15 2.29
CA ALA A 382 7.04 24.32 3.48
C ALA A 382 7.66 23.66 4.73
N VAL A 383 8.33 22.51 4.56
CA VAL A 383 8.92 21.73 5.67
C VAL A 383 10.31 22.25 6.06
N LYS A 384 11.07 22.78 5.09
CA LYS A 384 12.45 23.24 5.27
C LYS A 384 12.68 24.15 6.49
N PRO A 385 11.83 25.14 6.82
CA PRO A 385 12.03 25.99 8.00
C PRO A 385 11.90 25.25 9.33
N GLU A 386 11.14 24.15 9.37
CA GLU A 386 10.85 23.43 10.61
C GLU A 386 11.89 22.34 10.92
N ILE A 387 12.64 21.84 9.92
CA ILE A 387 13.65 20.80 10.13
C ILE A 387 14.98 21.32 10.69
N GLY A 388 15.11 22.62 10.96
CA GLY A 388 16.33 23.23 11.53
C GLY A 388 16.90 22.48 12.74
N PRO A 389 16.09 22.13 13.78
CA PRO A 389 16.56 21.37 14.92
C PRO A 389 17.11 19.98 14.57
N LEU A 390 16.53 19.32 13.57
CA LEU A 390 17.04 18.05 13.05
C LEU A 390 18.41 18.26 12.39
N ILE A 391 18.53 19.28 11.53
CA ILE A 391 19.79 19.58 10.83
C ILE A 391 20.91 19.90 11.83
N ASP A 392 20.63 20.68 12.87
CA ASP A 392 21.60 21.00 13.92
C ASP A 392 22.04 19.75 14.68
N TYR A 393 21.09 18.88 15.04
CA TYR A 393 21.39 17.60 15.69
C TYR A 393 22.28 16.70 14.81
N LEU A 394 21.96 16.56 13.53
CA LEU A 394 22.73 15.74 12.59
C LEU A 394 24.15 16.32 12.38
N LYS A 395 24.31 17.65 12.37
CA LYS A 395 25.61 18.32 12.24
C LYS A 395 26.50 18.09 13.45
N ASP A 396 25.94 18.15 14.66
CA ASP A 396 26.70 17.83 15.88
C ASP A 396 27.17 16.36 15.88
N LEU A 397 26.29 15.46 15.43
CA LEU A 397 26.54 14.04 15.34
C LEU A 397 27.65 13.69 14.33
N LEU A 398 27.53 14.19 13.10
CA LEU A 398 28.43 13.87 11.99
C LEU A 398 29.71 14.71 12.00
N GLY A 399 29.68 15.92 12.56
CA GLY A 399 30.80 16.86 12.53
C GLY A 399 30.90 17.67 11.22
N PRO A 400 32.06 18.30 10.95
CA PRO A 400 32.17 19.35 9.93
C PRO A 400 32.32 18.85 8.49
N SER A 401 32.71 17.59 8.27
CA SER A 401 32.96 17.02 6.94
C SER A 401 32.00 15.88 6.68
N ILE A 402 30.92 16.21 5.96
CA ILE A 402 29.80 15.31 5.72
C ILE A 402 29.79 14.92 4.24
N MET A 403 29.60 13.64 3.98
CA MET A 403 29.50 13.06 2.66
C MET A 403 28.13 12.42 2.49
N SER A 404 27.59 12.48 1.27
CA SER A 404 26.43 11.67 0.86
C SER A 404 26.83 10.67 -0.20
N GLN A 405 26.10 9.55 -0.28
CA GLN A 405 26.35 8.46 -1.24
C GLN A 405 27.76 7.84 -1.13
N GLU A 406 28.32 7.81 0.08
CA GLU A 406 29.60 7.13 0.33
C GLU A 406 29.45 5.63 0.04
N LEU A 407 30.26 5.11 -0.87
CA LEU A 407 30.32 3.68 -1.17
C LEU A 407 31.26 2.97 -0.20
N VAL A 408 30.70 2.05 0.57
CA VAL A 408 31.45 1.12 1.41
C VAL A 408 31.48 -0.25 0.75
N VAL A 409 32.67 -0.82 0.60
CA VAL A 409 32.87 -2.17 0.05
C VAL A 409 33.45 -3.07 1.13
N ASN A 410 32.74 -4.17 1.42
CA ASN A 410 33.19 -5.23 2.30
C ASN A 410 33.65 -6.42 1.46
N SER A 411 34.96 -6.63 1.36
CA SER A 411 35.55 -7.71 0.58
C SER A 411 35.37 -9.09 1.20
N MET A 412 35.20 -9.17 2.53
CA MET A 412 35.04 -10.45 3.25
C MET A 412 33.70 -11.10 2.94
N ASP A 413 32.62 -10.32 2.99
CA ASP A 413 31.27 -10.79 2.73
C ASP A 413 30.82 -10.55 1.28
N ASN A 414 31.74 -10.04 0.44
CA ASN A 414 31.49 -9.70 -0.97
C ASN A 414 30.23 -8.80 -1.15
N CYS A 415 30.12 -7.78 -0.29
CA CYS A 415 29.00 -6.86 -0.22
C CYS A 415 29.44 -5.41 -0.45
N LEU A 416 28.54 -4.59 -0.97
CA LEU A 416 28.69 -3.14 -1.01
C LEU A 416 27.44 -2.45 -0.48
N ALA A 417 27.60 -1.27 0.09
CA ALA A 417 26.50 -0.45 0.58
C ALA A 417 26.78 1.03 0.30
N LEU A 418 25.74 1.79 -0.02
CA LEU A 418 25.81 3.24 -0.22
C LEU A 418 25.16 3.90 1.00
N CYS A 419 25.90 4.76 1.68
CA CYS A 419 25.40 5.52 2.82
C CYS A 419 24.63 6.75 2.35
N ASP A 420 23.48 7.04 2.94
CA ASP A 420 22.76 8.29 2.65
C ASP A 420 23.56 9.49 3.16
N LEU A 421 23.98 9.47 4.45
CA LEU A 421 24.90 10.44 5.04
C LEU A 421 26.01 9.75 5.84
N SER A 422 27.21 10.31 5.79
CA SER A 422 28.37 9.75 6.48
C SER A 422 29.42 10.80 6.81
N SER A 423 30.27 10.49 7.79
CA SER A 423 31.51 11.18 8.08
C SER A 423 32.53 10.20 8.66
N GLU A 424 33.67 10.72 9.11
CA GLU A 424 34.63 9.96 9.92
C GLU A 424 34.05 9.57 11.30
N ARG A 425 33.03 10.29 11.80
CA ARG A 425 32.47 10.11 13.15
C ARG A 425 31.33 9.09 13.20
N ALA A 426 30.43 9.12 12.21
CA ALA A 426 29.21 8.33 12.21
C ALA A 426 28.62 8.17 10.81
N VAL A 427 27.63 7.29 10.69
CA VAL A 427 26.87 7.03 9.47
C VAL A 427 25.39 7.11 9.78
N ILE A 428 24.61 7.67 8.86
CA ILE A 428 23.16 7.81 8.97
C ILE A 428 22.53 7.26 7.70
N GLU A 429 21.62 6.31 7.89
CA GLU A 429 20.73 5.81 6.84
C GLU A 429 19.35 6.44 7.00
N ILE A 430 18.81 7.00 5.93
CA ILE A 430 17.51 7.67 5.89
C ILE A 430 16.44 6.68 5.37
N LYS A 431 15.30 6.62 6.06
CA LYS A 431 14.19 5.71 5.75
C LYS A 431 12.85 6.44 5.81
N THR A 432 12.30 6.75 4.65
CA THR A 432 11.06 7.54 4.47
C THR A 432 9.82 6.65 4.37
N GLY A 433 9.71 5.66 5.27
CA GLY A 433 8.77 4.53 5.23
C GLY A 433 7.30 4.85 5.56
N GLN A 434 6.50 3.83 5.89
CA GLN A 434 5.22 4.03 6.59
C GLN A 434 5.48 4.13 8.10
N GLN A 435 4.51 4.64 8.87
CA GLN A 435 4.57 4.70 10.33
C GLN A 435 4.99 3.34 10.94
N GLY A 436 5.90 3.34 11.91
CA GLY A 436 6.45 2.12 12.50
C GLY A 436 7.36 1.31 11.57
N TYR A 437 8.21 1.99 10.77
CA TYR A 437 9.13 1.32 9.86
C TYR A 437 10.05 0.32 10.60
N ASP A 438 9.99 -0.94 10.17
CA ASP A 438 10.80 -2.01 10.76
C ASP A 438 12.22 -2.01 10.19
N LEU A 439 13.18 -1.44 10.93
CA LEU A 439 14.60 -1.39 10.57
C LEU A 439 15.24 -2.78 10.40
N SER A 440 14.61 -3.87 10.85
CA SER A 440 15.09 -5.22 10.55
C SER A 440 15.03 -5.56 9.05
N LYS A 441 14.31 -4.76 8.26
CA LYS A 441 14.26 -4.85 6.79
C LYS A 441 15.47 -4.25 6.08
N CYS A 442 16.36 -3.52 6.77
CA CYS A 442 17.57 -2.94 6.19
C CYS A 442 18.81 -3.22 7.05
N SER A 443 18.82 -4.37 7.74
CA SER A 443 19.87 -4.72 8.70
C SER A 443 21.27 -4.87 8.09
N ASN A 444 21.37 -5.44 6.89
CA ASN A 444 22.66 -5.60 6.21
C ASN A 444 23.14 -4.27 5.65
N GLN A 445 22.23 -3.49 5.06
CA GLN A 445 22.51 -2.12 4.62
C GLN A 445 23.13 -1.29 5.76
N LEU A 446 22.46 -1.23 6.91
CA LEU A 446 22.97 -0.53 8.10
C LEU A 446 24.34 -1.06 8.56
N TYR A 447 24.50 -2.39 8.62
CA TYR A 447 25.74 -3.02 9.09
C TYR A 447 26.92 -2.68 8.19
N TYR A 448 26.78 -2.87 6.87
CA TYR A 448 27.87 -2.62 5.93
C TYR A 448 28.17 -1.13 5.79
N CYS A 449 27.16 -0.25 5.74
CA CYS A 449 27.34 1.20 5.73
C CYS A 449 28.15 1.68 6.95
N SER A 450 27.88 1.11 8.13
CA SER A 450 28.54 1.52 9.37
C SER A 450 30.07 1.43 9.26
N ASN A 451 30.60 0.38 8.61
CA ASN A 451 32.03 0.12 8.51
C ASN A 451 32.77 0.28 9.88
N SER A 452 32.17 -0.26 10.95
CA SER A 452 32.64 -0.12 12.34
C SER A 452 32.50 1.27 12.97
N ARG A 453 31.90 2.24 12.28
CA ARG A 453 31.51 3.54 12.85
C ARG A 453 30.16 3.43 13.57
N PRO A 454 29.88 4.32 14.54
CA PRO A 454 28.53 4.51 15.07
C PRO A 454 27.51 4.68 13.93
N CYS A 455 26.47 3.84 13.95
CA CYS A 455 25.43 3.81 12.93
C CYS A 455 24.13 4.37 13.51
N TYR A 456 23.44 5.19 12.72
CA TYR A 456 22.15 5.76 13.06
C TYR A 456 21.18 5.55 11.91
N ALA A 457 19.89 5.46 12.23
CA ALA A 457 18.81 5.45 11.28
C ALA A 457 17.93 6.67 11.52
N LEU A 458 17.76 7.51 10.50
CA LEU A 458 16.76 8.57 10.47
C LEU A 458 15.52 8.01 9.79
N HIS A 459 14.41 7.90 10.50
CA HIS A 459 13.14 7.50 9.90
C HIS A 459 12.09 8.59 10.00
N VAL A 460 11.24 8.63 8.97
CA VAL A 460 10.17 9.62 8.83
C VAL A 460 8.83 8.91 8.96
N GLU A 461 8.10 9.24 10.02
CA GLU A 461 6.72 8.83 10.21
C GLU A 461 5.80 9.89 9.65
N TRP A 462 5.25 9.63 8.46
CA TRP A 462 4.31 10.55 7.81
C TRP A 462 3.03 10.68 8.63
N GLY A 463 2.63 11.91 8.88
CA GLY A 463 1.37 12.24 9.51
C GLY A 463 0.16 11.87 8.65
N ASP A 464 -1.00 11.76 9.30
CA ASP A 464 -2.31 11.63 8.67
C ASP A 464 -3.27 12.71 9.21
N SER A 465 -4.59 12.57 9.01
CA SER A 465 -5.55 13.56 9.52
C SER A 465 -5.62 13.64 11.06
N LYS A 466 -5.00 12.69 11.78
CA LYS A 466 -5.04 12.56 13.24
C LYS A 466 -3.66 12.76 13.89
N GLN A 467 -2.56 12.66 13.14
CA GLN A 467 -1.19 12.75 13.67
C GLN A 467 -0.27 13.58 12.78
N ASN A 468 0.64 14.33 13.41
CA ASN A 468 1.66 15.10 12.71
C ASN A 468 2.82 14.23 12.24
N THR A 469 3.53 14.73 11.22
CA THR A 469 4.73 14.06 10.70
C THR A 469 5.87 14.17 11.70
N ARG A 470 6.60 13.06 11.92
CA ARG A 470 7.74 13.01 12.85
C ARG A 470 9.01 12.52 12.18
N PHE A 471 10.12 13.13 12.57
CA PHE A 471 11.47 12.67 12.27
C PHE A 471 12.06 12.06 13.54
N MET A 472 12.58 10.85 13.43
CA MET A 472 13.20 10.15 14.55
C MET A 472 14.59 9.66 14.15
N VAL A 473 15.58 9.96 15.00
CA VAL A 473 16.92 9.40 14.86
C VAL A 473 17.11 8.36 15.94
N GLU A 474 17.50 7.17 15.52
CA GLU A 474 17.83 6.06 16.40
C GLU A 474 19.26 5.60 16.19
N ARG A 475 19.99 5.41 17.29
CA ARG A 475 21.28 4.72 17.27
C ARG A 475 21.05 3.23 17.07
N VAL A 476 21.82 2.63 16.18
CA VAL A 476 21.70 1.21 15.80
C VAL A 476 22.81 0.39 16.46
N PHE A 477 22.42 -0.74 17.04
CA PHE A 477 23.32 -1.76 17.59
C PHE A 477 23.09 -3.09 16.85
N PHE A 478 24.17 -3.76 16.47
CA PHE A 478 24.13 -5.00 15.71
C PHE A 478 24.32 -6.22 16.62
N SER A 479 23.56 -7.28 16.36
CA SER A 479 23.76 -8.59 16.99
C SER A 479 23.71 -9.72 15.97
N GLU A 480 24.44 -10.79 16.25
CA GLU A 480 24.37 -12.04 15.47
C GLU A 480 23.18 -12.90 15.90
N ASP A 481 22.79 -12.80 17.17
CA ASP A 481 21.62 -13.49 17.70
C ASP A 481 20.34 -12.68 17.54
N ARG A 482 19.25 -13.40 17.28
CA ARG A 482 17.92 -12.82 17.32
C ARG A 482 17.55 -12.49 18.77
N LEU A 483 17.72 -11.23 19.14
CA LEU A 483 17.25 -10.73 20.42
C LEU A 483 15.72 -10.78 20.46
N HIS A 484 15.16 -11.40 21.49
CA HIS A 484 13.72 -11.58 21.66
C HIS A 484 13.09 -10.22 21.99
N LYS A 485 12.68 -9.45 20.98
CA LYS A 485 11.70 -8.39 21.20
C LYS A 485 10.37 -9.06 21.61
N PRO A 486 9.73 -8.68 22.72
CA PRO A 486 8.37 -9.13 23.01
C PRO A 486 7.51 -8.79 21.79
N ARG A 487 6.83 -9.79 21.24
CA ARG A 487 5.92 -9.58 20.12
C ARG A 487 4.82 -8.63 20.59
N HIS A 488 4.86 -7.37 20.15
CA HIS A 488 3.65 -6.55 20.13
C HIS A 488 2.66 -7.24 19.19
N ARG A 489 1.72 -8.00 19.77
CA ARG A 489 0.54 -8.46 19.05
C ARG A 489 -0.27 -7.21 18.73
N SER A 490 -0.60 -7.00 17.45
CA SER A 490 -1.51 -5.94 17.04
C SER A 490 -2.75 -5.96 17.94
N GLU A 491 -3.21 -4.80 18.43
CA GLU A 491 -4.36 -4.69 19.33
C GLU A 491 -5.59 -5.42 18.77
N ARG A 492 -5.76 -5.43 17.45
CA ARG A 492 -6.82 -6.15 16.74
C ARG A 492 -6.77 -7.67 16.92
N SER A 493 -5.57 -8.26 16.95
CA SER A 493 -5.38 -9.69 17.23
C SER A 493 -5.61 -10.02 18.71
N THR A 494 -5.24 -9.10 19.59
CA THR A 494 -5.45 -9.20 21.04
C THR A 494 -6.94 -9.10 21.40
N ARG A 495 -7.70 -8.22 20.72
CA ARG A 495 -9.15 -8.06 20.89
C ARG A 495 -9.94 -9.29 20.46
N LYS A 496 -9.67 -9.83 19.26
CA LYS A 496 -10.33 -11.08 18.79
C LYS A 496 -10.07 -12.25 19.74
N TYR A 497 -8.86 -12.33 20.28
CA TYR A 497 -8.51 -13.33 21.29
C TYR A 497 -9.31 -13.11 22.57
N ARG A 498 -9.30 -11.91 23.15
CA ARG A 498 -10.03 -11.56 24.37
C ARG A 498 -11.56 -11.77 24.26
N ILE A 499 -12.16 -11.39 23.13
CA ILE A 499 -13.59 -11.60 22.86
C ILE A 499 -13.92 -13.09 22.84
N ARG A 500 -13.13 -13.90 22.11
CA ARG A 500 -13.32 -15.36 22.08
C ARG A 500 -13.21 -15.97 23.47
N HIS A 501 -12.29 -15.48 24.30
CA HIS A 501 -12.16 -15.91 25.70
C HIS A 501 -13.37 -15.55 26.55
N ALA A 502 -13.81 -14.29 26.51
CA ALA A 502 -14.97 -13.83 27.26
C ALA A 502 -16.25 -14.61 26.91
N VAL A 503 -16.46 -14.87 25.62
CA VAL A 503 -17.58 -15.70 25.12
C VAL A 503 -17.48 -17.15 25.63
N THR A 504 -16.27 -17.72 25.68
CA THR A 504 -16.07 -19.09 26.17
C THR A 504 -16.39 -19.20 27.67
N ASP A 505 -15.90 -18.26 28.49
CA ASP A 505 -16.15 -18.23 29.93
C ASP A 505 -17.63 -18.00 30.24
N TRP A 506 -18.29 -17.09 29.51
CA TRP A 506 -19.72 -16.88 29.65
C TRP A 506 -20.53 -18.14 29.32
N ARG A 507 -20.15 -18.88 28.27
CA ARG A 507 -20.79 -20.16 27.88
C ARG A 507 -20.58 -21.26 28.92
N LEU A 508 -19.48 -21.25 29.68
CA LEU A 508 -19.24 -22.20 30.78
C LEU A 508 -20.23 -21.99 31.93
N SER A 509 -20.53 -20.74 32.27
CA SER A 509 -21.51 -20.41 33.32
C SER A 509 -22.96 -20.43 32.82
N ASN A 510 -23.17 -20.42 31.50
CA ASN A 510 -24.49 -20.35 30.85
C ASN A 510 -24.61 -21.38 29.73
N LEU A 511 -24.63 -22.67 30.11
CA LEU A 511 -24.58 -23.81 29.17
C LEU A 511 -25.70 -23.82 28.11
N ASN A 512 -26.86 -23.25 28.43
CA ASN A 512 -28.01 -23.12 27.51
C ASN A 512 -28.19 -21.71 26.94
N GLY A 513 -27.23 -20.81 27.19
CA GLY A 513 -27.31 -19.41 26.79
C GLY A 513 -27.10 -19.21 25.29
N THR A 514 -27.76 -18.21 24.73
CA THR A 514 -27.72 -17.85 23.31
C THR A 514 -26.62 -16.81 23.02
N PRO A 515 -26.15 -16.68 21.76
CA PRO A 515 -25.21 -15.61 21.37
C PRO A 515 -25.73 -14.21 21.72
N ARG A 516 -27.05 -14.02 21.64
CA ARG A 516 -27.70 -12.75 21.93
C ARG A 516 -27.65 -12.42 23.42
N GLU A 517 -27.91 -13.39 24.28
CA GLU A 517 -27.78 -13.22 25.73
C GLU A 517 -26.33 -13.01 26.16
N CYS A 518 -25.37 -13.68 25.49
CA CYS A 518 -23.95 -13.48 25.72
C CYS A 518 -23.50 -12.07 25.34
N ALA A 519 -23.92 -11.58 24.17
CA ALA A 519 -23.64 -10.22 23.71
C ALA A 519 -24.17 -9.18 24.70
N SER A 520 -25.42 -9.33 25.16
CA SER A 520 -26.01 -8.46 26.19
C SER A 520 -25.30 -8.56 27.55
N SER A 521 -24.88 -9.75 27.96
CA SER A 521 -24.25 -9.96 29.28
C SER A 521 -22.81 -9.46 29.33
N LEU A 522 -22.08 -9.58 28.23
CA LEU A 522 -20.67 -9.18 28.13
C LEU A 522 -20.50 -7.78 27.52
N TRP A 523 -21.59 -7.11 27.17
CA TRP A 523 -21.59 -5.78 26.55
C TRP A 523 -20.77 -5.76 25.25
N LEU A 524 -20.91 -6.83 24.46
CA LEU A 524 -20.23 -7.02 23.18
C LEU A 524 -21.22 -6.85 22.03
N GLU A 525 -20.72 -6.40 20.88
CA GLU A 525 -21.53 -6.34 19.66
C GLU A 525 -21.99 -7.74 19.22
N ALA A 526 -23.23 -7.84 18.75
CA ALA A 526 -23.84 -9.13 18.38
C ALA A 526 -23.04 -9.86 17.29
N ASP A 527 -22.47 -9.13 16.33
CA ASP A 527 -21.64 -9.68 15.26
C ASP A 527 -20.29 -10.21 15.74
N GLU A 528 -19.72 -9.62 16.80
CA GLU A 528 -18.45 -10.06 17.38
C GLU A 528 -18.63 -11.37 18.15
N VAL A 529 -19.71 -11.46 18.93
CA VAL A 529 -20.09 -12.69 19.62
C VAL A 529 -20.43 -13.77 18.60
N LYS A 530 -21.20 -13.46 17.55
CA LYS A 530 -21.53 -14.41 16.47
C LYS A 530 -20.28 -14.96 15.77
N THR A 531 -19.32 -14.10 15.46
CA THR A 531 -18.04 -14.51 14.83
C THR A 531 -17.18 -15.38 15.74
N ALA A 532 -17.23 -15.15 17.05
CA ALA A 532 -16.51 -15.92 18.05
C ALA A 532 -17.25 -17.20 18.48
N TRP A 533 -18.58 -17.25 18.34
CA TRP A 533 -19.46 -18.23 18.96
C TRP A 533 -19.06 -19.68 18.68
N GLU A 534 -18.93 -20.04 17.40
CA GLU A 534 -18.58 -21.39 16.96
C GLU A 534 -17.18 -21.81 17.43
N LYS A 535 -16.28 -20.84 17.57
CA LYS A 535 -14.88 -21.05 17.95
C LYS A 535 -14.69 -21.03 19.47
N ALA A 536 -15.65 -20.53 20.23
CA ALA A 536 -15.64 -20.38 21.67
C ALA A 536 -16.40 -21.51 22.38
N ASP A 537 -16.48 -22.68 21.75
CA ASP A 537 -17.14 -23.84 22.35
C ASP A 537 -16.26 -24.49 23.42
N PRO A 538 -16.70 -24.55 24.68
CA PRO A 538 -15.93 -25.14 25.78
C PRO A 538 -15.74 -26.66 25.66
N SER A 539 -16.48 -27.33 24.77
CA SER A 539 -16.38 -28.78 24.50
C SER A 539 -15.43 -29.14 23.35
N VAL A 540 -14.93 -28.15 22.60
CA VAL A 540 -14.09 -28.37 21.41
C VAL A 540 -12.65 -27.94 21.68
N ALA A 541 -11.68 -28.76 21.25
CA ALA A 541 -10.27 -28.49 21.52
C ALA A 541 -9.82 -27.21 20.81
N PHE A 542 -9.23 -26.28 21.55
CA PHE A 542 -8.82 -25.00 20.98
C PHE A 542 -7.73 -25.21 19.91
N GLN A 543 -7.99 -24.77 18.67
CA GLN A 543 -6.98 -24.74 17.60
C GLN A 543 -5.78 -23.90 18.07
N GLY A 544 -4.67 -24.57 18.42
CA GLY A 544 -3.44 -23.93 18.87
C GLY A 544 -2.80 -24.56 20.11
N VAL A 545 -3.50 -25.43 20.84
CA VAL A 545 -2.86 -26.19 21.93
C VAL A 545 -1.74 -27.07 21.32
N PRO A 546 -0.51 -27.00 21.83
CA PRO A 546 0.60 -27.79 21.30
C PRO A 546 0.22 -29.27 21.34
N SER A 547 0.48 -30.00 20.26
CA SER A 547 0.20 -31.44 20.20
C SER A 547 1.38 -32.30 20.63
N ARG A 548 2.62 -31.80 20.50
CA ARG A 548 3.88 -32.50 20.86
C ARG A 548 5.00 -31.52 21.21
N GLY A 549 6.04 -32.02 21.87
CA GLY A 549 7.29 -31.31 22.16
C GLY A 549 7.24 -30.41 23.40
N LYS A 550 8.30 -29.61 23.61
CA LYS A 550 8.52 -28.83 24.85
C LYS A 550 7.35 -27.92 25.26
N ARG A 551 6.62 -27.34 24.29
CA ARG A 551 5.43 -26.51 24.58
C ARG A 551 4.24 -27.34 25.07
N ARG A 552 4.11 -28.59 24.64
CA ARG A 552 3.10 -29.53 25.15
C ARG A 552 3.38 -29.86 26.61
N GLU A 553 4.64 -30.17 26.92
CA GLU A 553 5.08 -30.44 28.29
C GLU A 553 4.81 -29.23 29.20
N THR A 554 5.18 -28.02 28.77
CA THR A 554 4.87 -26.78 29.50
C THR A 554 3.36 -26.61 29.72
N PHE A 555 2.55 -26.83 28.69
CA PHE A 555 1.09 -26.75 28.80
C PHE A 555 0.52 -27.78 29.79
N GLU A 556 1.01 -29.02 29.76
CA GLU A 556 0.60 -30.08 30.69
C GLU A 556 1.04 -29.81 32.12
N SER A 557 2.21 -29.22 32.34
CA SER A 557 2.66 -28.75 33.66
C SER A 557 1.73 -27.67 34.22
N ILE A 558 1.30 -26.71 33.40
CA ILE A 558 0.34 -25.67 33.80
C ILE A 558 -1.01 -26.31 34.18
N VAL A 559 -1.50 -27.27 33.38
CA VAL A 559 -2.74 -28.01 33.67
C VAL A 559 -2.64 -28.80 34.98
N SER A 560 -1.54 -29.51 35.20
CA SER A 560 -1.32 -30.31 36.41
C SER A 560 -1.26 -29.44 37.66
N TRP A 561 -0.46 -28.36 37.61
CA TRP A 561 -0.31 -27.45 38.75
C TRP A 561 -1.64 -26.83 39.15
N ARG A 562 -2.48 -26.44 38.18
CA ARG A 562 -3.82 -25.88 38.44
C ARG A 562 -4.79 -26.87 39.06
N LYS A 563 -4.66 -28.17 38.79
CA LYS A 563 -5.47 -29.19 39.46
C LYS A 563 -5.10 -29.32 40.93
N GLU A 564 -3.83 -29.17 41.24
CA GLU A 564 -3.29 -29.23 42.60
C GLU A 564 -3.54 -27.92 43.37
N HIS A 565 -3.62 -26.78 42.66
CA HIS A 565 -3.76 -25.43 43.20
C HIS A 565 -4.98 -24.70 42.58
N PRO A 566 -6.22 -25.13 42.87
CA PRO A 566 -7.43 -24.61 42.22
C PRO A 566 -7.69 -23.12 42.48
N THR A 567 -7.14 -22.55 43.56
CA THR A 567 -7.20 -21.12 43.90
C THR A 567 -5.88 -20.38 43.65
N GLY A 568 -4.89 -21.04 43.04
CA GLY A 568 -3.58 -20.46 42.79
C GLY A 568 -3.61 -19.38 41.71
N THR A 569 -2.74 -18.39 41.85
CA THR A 569 -2.62 -17.25 40.93
C THR A 569 -1.64 -17.52 39.79
N ARG A 570 -1.69 -16.67 38.75
CA ARG A 570 -0.77 -16.75 37.59
C ARG A 570 0.69 -16.59 38.00
N LEU A 571 0.95 -15.72 38.98
CA LEU A 571 2.30 -15.42 39.44
C LEU A 571 2.87 -16.58 40.27
N GLU A 572 2.05 -17.18 41.14
CA GLU A 572 2.43 -18.37 41.90
C GLU A 572 2.75 -19.55 40.98
N LEU A 573 1.96 -19.78 39.92
CA LEU A 573 2.27 -20.82 38.93
C LEU A 573 3.60 -20.56 38.23
N ALA A 574 3.83 -19.31 37.78
CA ALA A 574 5.03 -18.93 37.06
C ALA A 574 6.29 -19.18 37.90
N ASP A 575 6.23 -18.83 39.17
CA ASP A 575 7.32 -19.04 40.13
C ASP A 575 7.52 -20.52 40.47
N ASP A 576 6.45 -21.25 40.81
CA ASP A 576 6.50 -22.66 41.19
C ASP A 576 6.99 -23.57 40.06
N CYS A 577 6.50 -23.33 38.84
CA CYS A 577 6.82 -24.15 37.67
C CYS A 577 8.06 -23.64 36.91
N LYS A 578 8.63 -22.49 37.30
CA LYS A 578 9.69 -21.78 36.57
C LYS A 578 9.34 -21.54 35.10
N ILE A 579 8.08 -21.18 34.83
CA ILE A 579 7.57 -20.89 33.49
C ILE A 579 7.49 -19.36 33.33
N PRO A 580 7.98 -18.77 32.23
CA PRO A 580 7.85 -17.33 32.02
C PRO A 580 6.39 -16.86 32.11
N VAL A 581 6.14 -15.75 32.81
CA VAL A 581 4.78 -15.20 33.04
C VAL A 581 4.00 -15.06 31.73
N GLY A 582 4.65 -14.62 30.64
CA GLY A 582 3.99 -14.51 29.35
C GLY A 582 3.53 -15.84 28.73
N GLU A 583 4.23 -16.96 29.00
CA GLU A 583 3.78 -18.31 28.61
C GLU A 583 2.68 -18.81 29.55
N VAL A 584 2.75 -18.49 30.85
CA VAL A 584 1.66 -18.78 31.79
C VAL A 584 0.39 -18.04 31.37
N GLU A 585 0.45 -16.73 31.09
CA GLU A 585 -0.67 -15.94 30.59
C GLU A 585 -1.21 -16.46 29.27
N HIS A 586 -0.33 -16.92 28.38
CA HIS A 586 -0.73 -17.45 27.08
C HIS A 586 -1.61 -18.70 27.21
N TRP A 587 -1.34 -19.57 28.18
CA TRP A 587 -2.00 -20.87 28.37
C TRP A 587 -2.93 -20.94 29.57
N TRP A 588 -2.94 -19.93 30.46
CA TRP A 588 -3.62 -19.93 31.75
C TRP A 588 -5.07 -20.36 31.65
N PHE A 589 -5.78 -19.80 30.68
CA PHE A 589 -7.22 -20.03 30.48
C PHE A 589 -7.50 -21.36 29.78
N GLN A 590 -6.70 -21.72 28.77
CA GLN A 590 -6.81 -23.02 28.10
C GLN A 590 -6.58 -24.17 29.08
N ALA A 591 -5.64 -23.99 30.02
CA ALA A 591 -5.38 -24.97 31.06
C ALA A 591 -6.52 -25.10 32.11
N ALA A 592 -7.43 -24.13 32.18
CA ALA A 592 -8.60 -24.14 33.07
C ALA A 592 -9.85 -24.81 32.45
N MET A 593 -9.80 -25.20 31.17
CA MET A 593 -10.97 -25.73 30.46
C MET A 593 -11.36 -27.13 30.98
N PRO A 594 -12.67 -27.46 31.01
CA PRO A 594 -13.17 -28.75 31.51
C PRO A 594 -12.57 -29.97 30.81
N MET A 595 -12.30 -29.87 29.50
CA MET A 595 -11.70 -30.95 28.72
C MET A 595 -10.26 -31.32 29.13
N TYR A 596 -9.56 -30.42 29.84
CA TYR A 596 -8.25 -30.70 30.45
C TYR A 596 -8.37 -30.98 31.95
N GLY A 597 -9.59 -31.00 32.50
CA GLY A 597 -9.91 -31.31 33.90
C GLY A 597 -9.90 -30.10 34.85
N GLY A 598 -10.09 -28.88 34.33
CA GLY A 598 -10.27 -27.66 35.14
C GLY A 598 -11.73 -27.36 35.48
N SER A 599 -11.96 -26.57 36.53
CA SER A 599 -13.31 -26.23 37.06
C SER A 599 -13.88 -24.89 36.53
N GLY A 600 -13.27 -24.27 35.52
CA GLY A 600 -13.62 -22.93 35.05
C GLY A 600 -13.12 -21.80 35.98
N SER A 601 -13.09 -20.57 35.46
CA SER A 601 -12.79 -19.35 36.24
C SER A 601 -14.02 -18.92 37.03
N SER A 602 -13.89 -18.70 38.35
CA SER A 602 -14.98 -18.21 39.21
C SER A 602 -15.31 -16.74 39.00
N ASP A 603 -14.43 -15.99 38.35
CA ASP A 603 -14.60 -14.55 38.13
C ASP A 603 -15.04 -14.29 36.69
N ILE A 604 -16.26 -13.74 36.54
CA ILE A 604 -16.77 -13.20 35.27
C ILE A 604 -15.93 -11.94 34.98
N PRO A 605 -15.19 -11.86 33.86
CA PRO A 605 -14.47 -10.65 33.51
C PRO A 605 -15.49 -9.54 33.21
N GLN A 606 -15.68 -8.61 34.15
CA GLN A 606 -16.38 -7.38 33.84
C GLN A 606 -15.46 -6.52 32.96
N PHE A 607 -15.81 -6.37 31.69
CA PHE A 607 -15.21 -5.40 30.78
C PHE A 607 -15.79 -4.01 31.09
N ASP A 608 -15.51 -3.48 32.29
CA ASP A 608 -15.69 -2.06 32.53
C ASP A 608 -14.31 -1.41 32.64
N ASP A 609 -13.80 -0.97 31.50
CA ASP A 609 -12.62 -0.12 31.46
C ASP A 609 -13.01 1.12 30.64
N GLU A 610 -13.07 2.26 31.31
CA GLU A 610 -13.36 3.59 30.77
C GLU A 610 -12.44 3.91 29.57
N SER A 611 -11.26 3.29 29.52
CA SER A 611 -10.35 3.26 28.38
C SER A 611 -10.97 2.65 27.11
N ILE A 612 -11.74 1.56 27.21
CA ILE A 612 -12.38 0.91 26.05
C ILE A 612 -13.57 1.72 25.54
N ARG A 613 -14.33 2.41 26.42
CA ARG A 613 -15.39 3.33 25.99
C ARG A 613 -14.83 4.51 25.20
N ASN A 614 -13.68 5.05 25.63
CA ASN A 614 -12.99 6.11 24.90
C ASN A 614 -12.40 5.58 23.57
N THR A 615 -11.82 4.38 23.55
CA THR A 615 -11.32 3.74 22.32
C THR A 615 -12.43 3.28 21.36
N ILE A 616 -13.63 2.94 21.86
CA ILE A 616 -14.81 2.62 21.03
C ILE A 616 -15.36 3.89 20.39
N ASN A 617 -15.41 5.01 21.11
CA ASN A 617 -15.75 6.30 20.50
C ASN A 617 -14.71 6.72 19.43
N ASP A 618 -13.43 6.35 19.60
CA ASP A 618 -12.39 6.55 18.59
C ASP A 618 -12.42 5.52 17.42
N LEU A 619 -13.10 4.37 17.60
CA LEU A 619 -13.18 3.26 16.64
C LEU A 619 -14.55 3.08 15.96
N ILE A 620 -15.56 3.88 16.32
CA ILE A 620 -16.74 4.13 15.47
C ILE A 620 -16.30 5.09 14.35
N ASP A 621 -15.28 4.66 13.60
CA ASP A 621 -14.92 5.23 12.32
C ASP A 621 -15.83 4.50 11.31
N GLU A 622 -16.87 5.17 10.84
CA GLU A 622 -17.91 4.63 9.94
C GLU A 622 -17.31 4.01 8.64
N SER A 623 -16.03 4.22 8.36
CA SER A 623 -15.25 3.78 7.20
C SER A 623 -15.12 2.26 6.95
N ASN A 624 -15.48 1.38 7.90
CA ASN A 624 -15.45 -0.07 7.70
C ASN A 624 -16.77 -0.71 7.21
N LEU A 625 -17.85 0.06 7.10
CA LEU A 625 -19.15 -0.42 6.56
C LEU A 625 -19.22 -0.48 5.02
N TYR A 626 -18.16 -0.05 4.32
CA TYR A 626 -18.24 0.28 2.89
C TYR A 626 -17.60 -0.73 1.94
N SER A 627 -17.17 -1.90 2.43
CA SER A 627 -16.52 -2.94 1.62
C SER A 627 -17.49 -3.83 0.81
N GLY A 628 -18.79 -3.53 0.83
CA GLY A 628 -19.83 -4.30 0.14
C GLY A 628 -20.91 -3.46 -0.56
N TRP A 629 -20.62 -2.19 -0.87
CA TRP A 629 -21.58 -1.30 -1.54
C TRP A 629 -21.61 -1.56 -3.05
N THR A 630 -22.80 -1.68 -3.62
CA THR A 630 -22.99 -1.80 -5.07
C THR A 630 -22.83 -0.44 -5.76
N ASP A 631 -22.51 -0.42 -7.05
CA ASP A 631 -22.33 0.81 -7.83
C ASP A 631 -23.59 1.71 -7.79
N GLU A 632 -24.77 1.09 -7.77
CA GLU A 632 -26.06 1.79 -7.61
C GLU A 632 -26.19 2.51 -6.25
N GLN A 633 -25.72 1.88 -5.17
CA GLN A 633 -25.71 2.49 -3.84
C GLN A 633 -24.72 3.65 -3.74
N ILE A 634 -23.59 3.56 -4.45
CA ILE A 634 -22.59 4.64 -4.53
C ILE A 634 -23.16 5.84 -5.31
N LEU A 635 -23.86 5.58 -6.42
CA LEU A 635 -24.54 6.62 -7.21
C LEU A 635 -25.64 7.33 -6.40
N ASP A 636 -26.45 6.58 -5.64
CA ASP A 636 -27.45 7.17 -4.74
C ASP A 636 -26.81 8.06 -3.67
N LEU A 637 -25.70 7.60 -3.07
CA LEU A 637 -24.94 8.38 -2.11
C LEU A 637 -24.36 9.66 -2.73
N GLN A 638 -23.76 9.58 -3.93
CA GLN A 638 -23.25 10.76 -4.64
C GLN A 638 -24.36 11.78 -4.89
N LYS A 639 -25.54 11.33 -5.34
CA LYS A 639 -26.71 12.19 -5.57
C LYS A 639 -27.17 12.85 -4.27
N ARG A 640 -27.34 12.08 -3.21
CA ARG A 640 -27.78 12.58 -1.89
C ARG A 640 -26.78 13.58 -1.31
N THR A 641 -25.49 13.28 -1.39
CA THR A 641 -24.42 14.17 -0.90
C THR A 641 -24.38 15.47 -1.71
N LYS A 642 -24.58 15.42 -3.04
CA LYS A 642 -24.72 16.63 -3.89
C LYS A 642 -25.89 17.52 -3.46
N GLU A 643 -27.03 16.93 -3.09
CA GLU A 643 -28.17 17.70 -2.58
C GLU A 643 -27.90 18.33 -1.20
N LEU A 644 -27.14 17.64 -0.35
CA LEU A 644 -26.79 18.11 0.99
C LEU A 644 -25.75 19.22 0.97
N THR A 645 -24.73 19.16 0.11
CA THR A 645 -23.75 20.25 -0.07
C THR A 645 -24.45 21.51 -0.56
N LEU A 646 -25.44 21.36 -1.44
CA LEU A 646 -26.31 22.46 -1.84
C LEU A 646 -27.06 23.02 -0.62
N LYS A 647 -27.71 22.20 0.20
CA LYS A 647 -28.44 22.72 1.38
C LYS A 647 -27.53 23.40 2.40
N ALA A 648 -26.35 22.84 2.68
CA ALA A 648 -25.39 23.32 3.68
C ALA A 648 -24.50 24.48 3.20
N GLY A 649 -24.43 24.74 1.89
CA GLY A 649 -23.65 25.83 1.32
C GLY A 649 -22.16 25.53 1.31
N ILE A 650 -21.79 24.27 1.11
CA ILE A 650 -20.41 23.80 1.05
C ILE A 650 -19.94 23.78 -0.43
N PRO A 651 -18.77 24.37 -0.76
CA PRO A 651 -18.27 24.44 -2.13
C PRO A 651 -18.16 23.07 -2.79
N THR A 652 -18.64 22.96 -4.04
CA THR A 652 -18.54 21.71 -4.81
C THR A 652 -17.28 21.63 -5.68
N ALA A 653 -16.61 22.76 -5.94
CA ALA A 653 -15.49 22.86 -6.87
C ALA A 653 -14.27 21.99 -6.50
N ASN A 654 -13.89 21.93 -5.22
CA ASN A 654 -12.75 21.12 -4.75
C ASN A 654 -13.10 19.64 -4.55
N LEU A 655 -14.39 19.30 -4.58
CA LEU A 655 -14.93 17.95 -4.38
C LEU A 655 -15.50 17.36 -5.68
N HIS A 656 -15.36 18.09 -6.77
CA HIS A 656 -16.01 17.84 -8.05
C HIS A 656 -15.61 16.50 -8.67
N TRP A 657 -14.34 16.12 -8.55
CA TRP A 657 -13.84 14.86 -9.07
C TRP A 657 -14.39 13.64 -8.31
N ARG A 658 -14.77 13.80 -7.03
CA ARG A 658 -15.41 12.72 -6.22
C ARG A 658 -16.89 12.56 -6.55
N LEU A 659 -17.60 13.66 -6.78
CA LEU A 659 -19.05 13.68 -7.04
C LEU A 659 -19.42 13.24 -8.47
N LEU A 660 -18.46 13.21 -9.40
CA LEU A 660 -18.67 12.81 -10.81
C LEU A 660 -17.92 11.55 -11.23
N GLN A 661 -17.21 10.90 -10.32
CA GLN A 661 -16.54 9.64 -10.60
C GLN A 661 -17.57 8.55 -10.88
N THR A 662 -17.45 7.88 -12.03
CA THR A 662 -18.26 6.71 -12.40
C THR A 662 -17.76 5.48 -11.63
N PRO A 663 -18.58 4.88 -10.73
CA PRO A 663 -18.15 3.76 -9.90
C PRO A 663 -17.70 2.53 -10.71
N GLU A 664 -18.27 2.34 -11.90
CA GLU A 664 -18.03 1.22 -12.82
C GLU A 664 -16.55 1.04 -13.24
N GLN A 665 -15.73 2.10 -13.13
CA GLN A 665 -14.33 2.12 -13.58
C GLN A 665 -13.31 2.11 -12.43
N LEU A 666 -13.76 2.04 -11.18
CA LEU A 666 -12.90 2.13 -9.99
C LEU A 666 -12.57 0.74 -9.43
N GLU A 667 -11.31 0.53 -9.04
CA GLU A 667 -10.92 -0.63 -8.23
C GLU A 667 -11.61 -0.61 -6.84
N ASP A 668 -11.80 -1.77 -6.22
CA ASP A 668 -12.51 -1.92 -4.93
C ASP A 668 -11.91 -1.07 -3.79
N SER A 669 -10.58 -0.88 -3.79
CA SER A 669 -9.86 0.01 -2.86
C SER A 669 -10.27 1.48 -3.03
N ASN A 670 -10.44 1.92 -4.28
CA ASN A 670 -10.83 3.29 -4.64
C ASN A 670 -12.33 3.51 -4.38
N LYS A 671 -13.18 2.51 -4.62
CA LYS A 671 -14.59 2.53 -4.20
C LYS A 671 -14.73 2.72 -2.69
N LYS A 672 -13.93 1.99 -1.90
CA LYS A 672 -13.91 2.14 -0.44
C LYS A 672 -13.55 3.57 0.00
N SER A 673 -12.49 4.15 -0.59
CA SER A 673 -12.12 5.55 -0.30
C SER A 673 -13.24 6.50 -0.70
N LEU A 674 -13.81 6.35 -1.89
CA LEU A 674 -14.88 7.22 -2.39
C LEU A 674 -16.10 7.23 -1.47
N VAL A 675 -16.59 6.06 -1.03
CA VAL A 675 -17.75 5.97 -0.13
C VAL A 675 -17.46 6.59 1.24
N SER A 676 -16.27 6.35 1.79
CA SER A 676 -15.84 6.94 3.06
C SER A 676 -15.85 8.47 2.98
N ASP A 677 -15.28 9.03 1.91
CA ASP A 677 -15.17 10.48 1.73
C ASP A 677 -16.53 11.13 1.50
N LEU A 678 -17.43 10.48 0.75
CA LEU A 678 -18.81 10.96 0.52
C LEU A 678 -19.67 10.96 1.79
N ARG A 679 -19.43 10.02 2.71
CA ARG A 679 -20.13 9.94 4.00
C ARG A 679 -19.62 10.96 5.02
N ALA A 680 -18.30 11.14 5.09
CA ALA A 680 -17.71 12.21 5.89
C ALA A 680 -18.27 13.58 5.46
N LEU A 681 -18.33 13.82 4.15
CA LEU A 681 -18.92 15.03 3.59
C LEU A 681 -20.43 15.15 3.89
N GLU A 682 -21.19 14.06 3.78
CA GLU A 682 -22.60 14.01 4.16
C GLU A 682 -22.82 14.42 5.62
N ASN A 683 -21.98 13.94 6.55
CA ASN A 683 -22.07 14.26 7.97
C ASN A 683 -21.77 15.74 8.23
N VAL A 684 -20.70 16.29 7.65
CA VAL A 684 -20.39 17.74 7.73
C VAL A 684 -21.55 18.58 7.20
N CYS A 685 -22.20 18.16 6.10
CA CYS A 685 -23.37 18.86 5.59
C CYS A 685 -24.56 18.79 6.55
N LYS A 686 -24.83 17.63 7.15
CA LYS A 686 -25.93 17.43 8.11
C LYS A 686 -25.72 18.25 9.38
N GLU A 687 -24.51 18.26 9.92
CA GLU A 687 -24.16 19.08 11.10
C GLU A 687 -24.40 20.55 10.83
N ALA A 688 -23.89 21.08 9.72
CA ALA A 688 -24.13 22.47 9.32
C ALA A 688 -25.64 22.78 9.20
N ILE A 689 -26.43 21.87 8.63
CA ILE A 689 -27.89 22.05 8.52
C ILE A 689 -28.55 22.00 9.91
N CYS A 690 -28.13 21.10 10.80
CA CYS A 690 -28.61 20.99 12.18
C CYS A 690 -28.27 22.23 13.02
N GLU A 691 -27.11 22.85 12.80
CA GLU A 691 -26.71 24.14 13.38
C GLU A 691 -27.54 25.32 12.83
N GLY A 692 -28.46 25.05 11.91
CA GLY A 692 -29.37 26.04 11.37
C GLY A 692 -28.74 26.92 10.29
N ILE A 693 -27.68 26.45 9.61
CA ILE A 693 -27.12 27.15 8.45
C ILE A 693 -28.18 27.24 7.35
N GLN A 694 -28.41 28.45 6.88
CA GLN A 694 -29.25 28.76 5.74
C GLN A 694 -28.40 29.25 4.57
N THR A 695 -28.82 28.93 3.35
CA THR A 695 -28.03 29.26 2.14
C THR A 695 -28.75 30.20 1.20
N LEU A 696 -28.10 31.30 0.84
CA LEU A 696 -28.54 32.19 -0.24
C LEU A 696 -27.64 31.97 -1.45
N ARG A 697 -28.26 31.68 -2.60
CA ARG A 697 -27.57 31.54 -3.89
C ARG A 697 -28.08 32.59 -4.83
N ILE A 698 -27.16 33.36 -5.41
CA ILE A 698 -27.47 34.46 -6.30
C ILE A 698 -26.80 34.17 -7.65
N PRO A 699 -27.57 33.95 -8.73
CA PRO A 699 -27.02 33.84 -10.08
C PRO A 699 -26.11 35.02 -10.40
N LEU A 700 -24.93 34.76 -10.98
CA LEU A 700 -23.95 35.82 -11.25
C LEU A 700 -24.49 36.91 -12.20
N SER A 701 -25.46 36.60 -13.05
CA SER A 701 -26.19 37.56 -13.88
C SER A 701 -26.84 38.68 -13.05
N LEU A 702 -27.35 38.34 -11.86
CA LEU A 702 -27.97 39.26 -10.90
C LEU A 702 -26.96 39.96 -9.99
N THR A 703 -25.68 39.64 -10.13
CA THR A 703 -24.59 40.27 -9.36
C THR A 703 -23.74 41.18 -10.24
N ARG A 704 -22.98 42.07 -9.59
CA ARG A 704 -21.92 42.87 -10.23
C ARG A 704 -20.65 42.07 -10.54
N TYR A 705 -20.51 40.83 -10.06
CA TYR A 705 -19.36 39.98 -10.40
C TYR A 705 -19.50 39.43 -11.82
N LYS A 706 -18.55 39.77 -12.70
CA LYS A 706 -18.44 39.27 -14.08
C LYS A 706 -17.16 38.47 -14.25
N THR A 707 -17.04 37.37 -13.51
CA THR A 707 -15.86 36.49 -13.54
C THR A 707 -16.12 35.20 -14.34
N ARG A 708 -15.07 34.71 -15.00
CA ARG A 708 -15.02 33.38 -15.64
C ARG A 708 -14.39 32.32 -14.74
N SER A 709 -13.91 32.69 -13.55
CA SER A 709 -13.34 31.75 -12.58
C SER A 709 -14.35 30.69 -12.18
N TYR A 710 -13.91 29.44 -12.09
CA TYR A 710 -14.73 28.30 -11.65
C TYR A 710 -15.02 28.34 -10.15
N TYR A 711 -14.10 28.90 -9.37
CA TYR A 711 -14.26 29.09 -7.94
C TYR A 711 -13.51 30.35 -7.47
N MET A 712 -14.07 31.08 -6.52
CA MET A 712 -13.42 32.22 -5.86
C MET A 712 -13.95 32.34 -4.45
N GLU A 713 -13.07 32.19 -3.46
CA GLU A 713 -13.41 32.42 -2.05
C GLU A 713 -13.49 33.91 -1.76
N LEU A 714 -14.49 34.32 -0.98
CA LEU A 714 -14.73 35.69 -0.59
C LEU A 714 -14.67 35.82 0.93
N ASN A 715 -14.15 36.94 1.43
CA ASN A 715 -14.07 37.20 2.86
C ASN A 715 -15.49 37.27 3.49
N PRO A 716 -15.89 36.31 4.35
CA PRO A 716 -17.21 36.32 4.98
C PRO A 716 -17.40 37.46 5.98
N ALA A 717 -16.32 37.89 6.66
CA ALA A 717 -16.37 38.95 7.67
C ALA A 717 -16.67 40.33 7.06
N GLU A 718 -16.33 40.52 5.79
CA GLU A 718 -16.62 41.73 5.02
C GLU A 718 -17.88 41.60 4.15
N SER A 719 -18.64 40.51 4.33
CA SER A 719 -19.87 40.24 3.61
C SER A 719 -21.08 40.47 4.52
N ARG A 720 -22.15 41.07 3.99
CA ARG A 720 -23.38 41.33 4.74
C ARG A 720 -24.63 41.35 3.87
N ILE A 721 -25.74 40.97 4.48
CA ILE A 721 -27.10 41.10 3.92
C ILE A 721 -27.84 42.09 4.83
N ALA A 722 -28.22 43.26 4.31
CA ALA A 722 -28.81 44.33 5.10
C ALA A 722 -29.83 45.14 4.29
N PHE A 723 -30.72 45.86 4.96
CA PHE A 723 -31.56 46.86 4.28
C PHE A 723 -30.71 48.03 3.78
N GLU A 724 -31.03 48.54 2.59
CA GLU A 724 -30.35 49.68 2.00
C GLU A 724 -30.66 50.94 2.82
N THR A 725 -29.62 51.66 3.23
CA THR A 725 -29.78 52.96 3.88
C THR A 725 -29.50 54.07 2.87
N ARG A 726 -30.48 54.93 2.60
CA ARG A 726 -30.32 56.13 1.77
C ARG A 726 -30.61 57.36 2.60
N ASN A 727 -29.67 58.31 2.64
CA ASN A 727 -29.81 59.58 3.36
C ASN A 727 -30.26 59.42 4.83
N GLY A 728 -29.80 58.37 5.52
CA GLY A 728 -30.15 58.09 6.91
C GLY A 728 -31.51 57.41 7.14
N GLN A 729 -32.26 57.09 6.08
CA GLN A 729 -33.50 56.31 6.15
C GLN A 729 -33.29 54.90 5.58
N THR A 730 -33.76 53.89 6.32
CA THR A 730 -33.75 52.48 5.89
C THR A 730 -34.90 52.24 4.91
N SER A 731 -34.58 51.74 3.72
CA SER A 731 -35.53 51.34 2.68
C SER A 731 -35.92 49.87 2.80
N ASP A 732 -37.04 49.48 2.20
CA ASP A 732 -37.46 48.08 2.06
C ASP A 732 -36.60 47.30 1.04
N THR A 733 -35.66 47.93 0.33
CA THR A 733 -34.73 47.25 -0.57
C THR A 733 -33.61 46.57 0.22
N ILE A 734 -33.30 45.30 -0.07
CA ILE A 734 -32.18 44.56 0.53
C ILE A 734 -30.90 44.74 -0.29
N GLU A 735 -29.81 45.15 0.36
CA GLU A 735 -28.46 45.24 -0.18
C GLU A 735 -27.61 44.04 0.21
N ILE A 736 -26.98 43.44 -0.80
CA ILE A 736 -25.98 42.37 -0.65
C ILE A 736 -24.58 42.95 -0.84
N MET A 737 -23.75 42.82 0.19
CA MET A 737 -22.33 43.17 0.16
C MET A 737 -21.50 41.89 0.25
N ALA A 738 -20.48 41.77 -0.60
CA ALA A 738 -19.53 40.67 -0.56
C ALA A 738 -18.11 41.25 -0.58
N SER A 739 -17.29 40.89 0.40
CA SER A 739 -15.92 41.42 0.57
C SER A 739 -15.83 42.95 0.43
N GLY A 740 -16.68 43.65 1.17
CA GLY A 740 -16.71 45.12 1.23
C GLY A 740 -17.31 45.80 0.01
N ARG A 741 -17.80 45.06 -0.99
CA ARG A 741 -18.36 45.61 -2.24
C ARG A 741 -19.85 45.34 -2.38
N LYS A 742 -20.59 46.36 -2.75
CA LYS A 742 -22.02 46.25 -3.12
C LYS A 742 -22.14 45.38 -4.36
N THR A 743 -22.83 44.25 -4.22
CA THR A 743 -22.82 43.17 -5.21
C THR A 743 -24.19 42.94 -5.85
N ALA A 744 -25.27 43.04 -5.09
CA ALA A 744 -26.64 42.91 -5.59
C ALA A 744 -27.63 43.76 -4.77
N LEU A 745 -28.79 44.05 -5.36
CA LEU A 745 -29.93 44.71 -4.73
C LEU A 745 -31.19 43.88 -5.01
N PHE A 746 -32.03 43.67 -4.00
CA PHE A 746 -33.31 42.98 -4.14
C PHE A 746 -34.45 43.86 -3.63
N ASN A 747 -35.42 44.13 -4.49
CA ASN A 747 -36.67 44.81 -4.16
C ASN A 747 -37.75 43.79 -3.75
N PRO A 748 -38.84 44.20 -3.08
CA PRO A 748 -39.90 43.29 -2.64
C PRO A 748 -40.51 42.40 -3.74
N GLU A 749 -40.44 42.84 -4.99
CA GLU A 749 -40.95 42.12 -6.17
C GLU A 749 -40.01 40.99 -6.65
N ASP A 750 -38.76 40.94 -6.18
CA ASP A 750 -37.74 40.02 -6.68
C ASP A 750 -37.89 38.60 -6.10
N LYS A 751 -37.70 37.58 -6.95
CA LYS A 751 -37.86 36.15 -6.55
C LYS A 751 -36.99 35.70 -5.37
N LEU A 752 -35.85 36.36 -5.13
CA LEU A 752 -34.93 36.04 -4.04
C LEU A 752 -35.17 36.90 -2.78
N TYR A 753 -36.09 37.87 -2.84
CA TYR A 753 -36.31 38.85 -1.78
C TYR A 753 -36.69 38.19 -0.45
N ASP A 754 -37.73 37.35 -0.43
CA ASP A 754 -38.19 36.69 0.81
C ASP A 754 -37.10 35.86 1.47
N LYS A 755 -36.29 35.18 0.65
CA LYS A 755 -35.17 34.36 1.12
C LYS A 755 -34.03 35.22 1.67
N ALA A 756 -33.72 36.34 1.01
CA ALA A 756 -32.72 37.29 1.50
C ALA A 756 -33.20 38.00 2.78
N MET A 757 -34.49 38.32 2.88
CA MET A 757 -35.11 38.99 4.02
C MET A 757 -34.95 38.18 5.31
N GLN A 758 -35.12 36.86 5.25
CA GLN A 758 -34.93 35.94 6.38
C GLN A 758 -33.48 35.89 6.89
N LEU A 759 -32.53 36.42 6.12
CA LEU A 759 -31.09 36.38 6.39
C LEU A 759 -30.49 37.75 6.74
N VAL A 760 -31.31 38.81 6.72
CA VAL A 760 -30.86 40.17 7.03
C VAL A 760 -30.30 40.23 8.45
N GLY A 761 -29.08 40.78 8.59
CA GLY A 761 -28.41 40.98 9.88
C GLY A 761 -27.86 39.70 10.54
N LYS A 762 -27.98 38.55 9.88
CA LYS A 762 -27.42 37.29 10.36
C LYS A 762 -25.95 37.13 9.96
N ARG A 763 -25.22 36.33 10.73
CA ARG A 763 -23.78 36.10 10.52
C ARG A 763 -23.52 35.24 9.29
N ILE A 764 -22.70 35.74 8.37
CA ILE A 764 -22.24 34.97 7.21
C ILE A 764 -21.01 34.16 7.63
N VAL A 765 -21.10 32.84 7.50
CA VAL A 765 -20.00 31.92 7.84
C VAL A 765 -19.16 31.56 6.61
N ARG A 766 -19.76 31.55 5.41
CA ARG A 766 -19.04 31.33 4.15
C ARG A 766 -19.60 32.22 3.05
N ALA A 767 -18.72 32.75 2.22
CA ALA A 767 -19.06 33.50 1.02
C ALA A 767 -18.10 33.07 -0.10
N TYR A 768 -18.63 32.67 -1.25
CA TYR A 768 -17.80 32.29 -2.40
C TYR A 768 -18.59 32.34 -3.69
N ILE A 769 -17.88 32.41 -4.81
CA ILE A 769 -18.42 32.25 -6.15
C ILE A 769 -18.05 30.85 -6.62
N GLU A 770 -19.02 30.10 -7.15
CA GLU A 770 -18.78 28.81 -7.80
C GLU A 770 -19.49 28.72 -9.15
N ARG A 771 -18.87 28.02 -10.10
CA ARG A 771 -19.47 27.62 -11.36
C ARG A 771 -19.39 26.10 -11.48
N PRO A 772 -20.48 25.37 -11.14
CA PRO A 772 -20.55 23.92 -11.35
C PRO A 772 -20.30 23.60 -12.83
N PHE A 773 -19.58 22.52 -13.15
CA PHE A 773 -19.21 22.19 -14.53
C PHE A 773 -20.43 21.84 -15.41
N ASP A 774 -21.55 21.45 -14.80
CA ASP A 774 -22.83 21.14 -15.43
C ASP A 774 -23.78 22.35 -15.54
N ALA A 775 -23.41 23.52 -15.01
CA ALA A 775 -24.26 24.71 -14.97
C ALA A 775 -23.88 25.74 -16.04
N SER A 776 -24.87 26.24 -16.78
CA SER A 776 -24.70 27.31 -17.78
C SER A 776 -24.32 28.66 -17.16
N GLU A 777 -24.58 28.85 -15.87
CA GLU A 777 -24.33 30.09 -15.13
C GLU A 777 -23.71 29.81 -13.75
N GLY A 778 -22.71 30.60 -13.36
CA GLY A 778 -22.14 30.55 -12.00
C GLY A 778 -23.03 31.25 -10.98
N GLN A 779 -22.74 31.05 -9.70
CA GLN A 779 -23.53 31.58 -8.59
C GLN A 779 -22.62 32.12 -7.48
N LEU A 780 -23.07 33.20 -6.84
CA LEU A 780 -22.54 33.68 -5.57
C LEU A 780 -23.32 33.01 -4.44
N VAL A 781 -22.62 32.36 -3.52
CA VAL A 781 -23.20 31.56 -2.44
C VAL A 781 -22.83 32.15 -1.09
N PHE A 782 -23.84 32.35 -0.24
CA PHE A 782 -23.68 32.70 1.16
C PHE A 782 -24.24 31.57 2.04
N ALA A 783 -23.42 31.05 2.94
CA ALA A 783 -23.88 30.23 4.05
C ALA A 783 -23.98 31.12 5.29
N VAL A 784 -25.16 31.15 5.92
CA VAL A 784 -25.55 32.11 6.95
C VAL A 784 -26.02 31.35 8.19
N ALA A 785 -25.40 31.63 9.34
CA ALA A 785 -25.80 31.03 10.61
C ALA A 785 -27.04 31.71 11.19
N ASN A 786 -27.79 31.01 12.03
CA ASN A 786 -28.99 31.57 12.68
C ASN A 786 -28.69 32.62 13.76
N GLU A 787 -27.44 32.76 14.18
CA GLU A 787 -27.00 33.78 15.13
C GLU A 787 -27.05 35.19 14.53
N LEU A 788 -27.64 36.13 15.27
CA LEU A 788 -27.56 37.56 14.95
C LEU A 788 -26.13 38.04 15.21
N ILE A 789 -25.61 38.90 14.33
CA ILE A 789 -24.33 39.58 14.58
C ILE A 789 -24.54 40.45 15.83
N SER A 790 -23.85 40.14 16.93
CA SER A 790 -23.81 41.02 18.09
C SER A 790 -23.23 42.37 17.64
N LYS A 791 -24.02 43.44 17.81
CA LYS A 791 -23.66 44.80 17.39
C LYS A 791 -22.36 45.29 18.00
#